data_AF-A0A959MHZ4-F1
#
_entry.id   AF-A0A959MHZ4-F1
#
_cell.length_a   1.000
_cell.length_b   1.000
_cell.length_c   1.000
_cell.angle_alpha   90.00
_cell.angle_beta   90.00
_cell.angle_gamma   90.00
#
_symmetry.space_group_name_H-M   'P 1'
#
loop_
_entity.id
_entity.type
_entity.pdbx_description
1 polymer ?
#
loop_
_entity_poly.entity_id
_entity_poly.type
_entity_poly.pdbx_seq_one_letter_code
_entity_poly.pdbx_strand_id
1 'polypeptide(L)'
;MKRTLYLLVLLSLFTLELQAQTTGIVKGRVVDTAGSGLPGALVQLLGTTKSTVSNFNGDYLITGVRPGTYDLQVTLYGSIDTFCQEVIVNPGLHVAANFTVEPKAPPPLPMVYAKQGVAGAMVVSQGQQAIYVDRISRQRVEASTTGKVTELSAEDLLETTSRSTFGTITREATVRSSDGGYNFRGGRGSEAVIRRDGFEITDPQSLGFFPDVADVAVEPARTLVSGFEAEYGDVLSGAVNTLTYRTSDESLVNQVTQPIQEMTSLPQRGRTPSKSTYGLPKSQKKEEVKVQGEREQQPTPPRIVQAPPPIPLYENGYRATESSPYSTFSIDVDNGSYTNVRGYLSRGQLPPAEAVRVEEMINYFRYEYPDPAGHHPFDFNSEVVACPWNSDHLLVRLALQGREIHAEQAPPSNLVFLVDVSGSMSGPNKLDLLKRSLKKLVNEIRSEDQVALVVYAGAAGLVLKSTPGSDKQKIRDAIDRLTSGGSTAGGAGIELAYKTAQESFLREGNNRVILATDGDFNVGVSSEQGLVSLIEKKREEGVFLSVLGFGHGNYQDKKMEQLADHGNGNYYYIDRLQEAERVLVSEMGGTLHTIAKDVKLQIQFNPEKVSAYRLIGYENRVLAARDFNDDTKDAGELGAGHQVTALYEVVPVGSDVGYTVDTAKGEDYKLDKSEEVPVLFTSNDILLARLRYKEPKDSVSQLIQYLVLDERKSVEEASESTRFVTAIAGWGMLLRGSAYRGTITYDDILGWGKRGLGTDANGSRKEFLELVERTKKLTGERESMSGL
;
A
#
# COMPACT_ATOMS: atom_id res chain seq x y z
N MET A 1 31.66 -37.75 -52.72
CA MET A 1 30.44 -36.92 -52.91
C MET A 1 29.90 -36.30 -51.63
N LYS A 2 29.82 -36.98 -50.47
CA LYS A 2 29.21 -36.40 -49.26
C LYS A 2 30.00 -35.25 -48.59
N ARG A 3 31.34 -35.22 -48.70
CA ARG A 3 32.17 -34.13 -48.13
C ARG A 3 32.15 -32.84 -48.96
N THR A 4 31.97 -32.94 -50.28
CA THR A 4 31.89 -31.78 -51.17
C THR A 4 30.55 -31.05 -51.05
N LEU A 5 29.47 -31.77 -50.69
CA LEU A 5 28.15 -31.17 -50.49
C LEU A 5 28.08 -30.34 -49.20
N TYR A 6 28.77 -30.77 -48.14
CA TYR A 6 28.82 -30.00 -46.89
C TYR A 6 29.60 -28.69 -47.03
N LEU A 7 30.65 -28.65 -47.86
CA LEU A 7 31.41 -27.42 -48.08
C LEU A 7 30.63 -26.39 -48.91
N LEU A 8 29.78 -26.84 -49.84
CA LEU A 8 28.90 -25.98 -50.63
C LEU A 8 27.72 -25.42 -49.81
N VAL A 9 27.19 -26.19 -48.86
CA VAL A 9 26.14 -25.72 -47.93
C VAL A 9 26.71 -24.76 -46.87
N LEU A 10 27.96 -24.96 -46.44
CA LEU A 10 28.62 -24.02 -45.53
C LEU A 10 29.02 -22.70 -46.22
N LEU A 11 29.34 -22.72 -47.53
CA LEU A 11 29.63 -21.50 -48.27
C LEU A 11 28.37 -20.70 -48.65
N SER A 12 27.19 -21.34 -48.79
CA SER A 12 25.93 -20.64 -49.06
C SER A 12 25.31 -19.97 -47.83
N LEU A 13 25.82 -20.27 -46.62
CA LEU A 13 25.37 -19.65 -45.37
C LEU A 13 26.10 -18.34 -45.02
N PHE A 14 27.04 -17.90 -45.85
CA PHE A 14 27.86 -16.71 -45.57
C PHE A 14 27.51 -15.45 -46.39
N THR A 15 26.38 -15.42 -47.10
CA THR A 15 25.91 -14.23 -47.82
C THR A 15 24.44 -13.93 -47.52
N LEU A 16 24.16 -13.46 -46.31
CA LEU A 16 22.99 -12.63 -46.05
C LEU A 16 23.51 -11.36 -45.40
N GLU A 17 23.78 -10.37 -46.24
CA GLU A 17 23.98 -8.99 -45.81
C GLU A 17 22.76 -8.58 -44.98
N LEU A 18 22.98 -8.25 -43.70
CA LEU A 18 21.99 -7.56 -42.90
C LEU A 18 21.76 -6.18 -43.53
N GLN A 19 20.64 -5.99 -44.21
CA GLN A 19 20.11 -4.64 -44.41
C GLN A 19 19.64 -4.12 -43.04
N ALA A 20 20.42 -3.23 -42.44
CA ALA A 20 19.96 -2.43 -41.32
C ALA A 20 18.79 -1.56 -41.80
N GLN A 21 17.56 -1.91 -41.45
CA GLN A 21 16.40 -1.07 -41.72
C GLN A 21 16.50 0.21 -40.88
N THR A 22 16.75 1.35 -41.54
CA THR A 22 16.77 2.68 -40.90
C THR A 22 15.38 3.04 -40.41
N THR A 23 15.20 3.06 -39.09
CA THR A 23 13.95 3.48 -38.43
C THR A 23 13.84 5.00 -38.31
N GLY A 24 12.64 5.55 -38.43
CA GLY A 24 12.33 6.96 -38.21
C GLY A 24 11.98 7.29 -36.75
N ILE A 25 11.80 8.58 -36.49
CA ILE A 25 11.47 9.12 -35.16
C ILE A 25 10.26 10.06 -35.32
N VAL A 26 9.23 9.86 -34.51
CA VAL A 26 8.08 10.77 -34.41
C VAL A 26 8.23 11.57 -33.12
N LYS A 27 8.17 12.89 -33.20
CA LYS A 27 8.26 13.77 -32.03
C LYS A 27 7.33 14.95 -32.19
N GLY A 28 6.99 15.60 -31.09
CA GLY A 28 6.24 16.84 -31.16
C GLY A 28 5.79 17.28 -29.78
N ARG A 29 4.82 18.19 -29.76
CA ARG A 29 4.30 18.78 -28.54
C ARG A 29 2.79 18.68 -28.48
N VAL A 30 2.27 18.30 -27.32
CA VAL A 30 0.85 18.39 -26.97
C VAL A 30 0.67 19.66 -26.16
N VAL A 31 -0.10 20.61 -26.67
CA VAL A 31 -0.37 21.91 -26.04
C VAL A 31 -1.86 22.18 -25.94
N ASP A 32 -2.25 23.07 -25.03
CA ASP A 32 -3.60 23.63 -25.01
C ASP A 32 -3.79 24.74 -26.07
N THR A 33 -5.01 25.29 -26.17
CA THR A 33 -5.33 26.39 -27.08
C THR A 33 -4.59 27.70 -26.76
N ALA A 34 -4.01 27.84 -25.56
CA ALA A 34 -3.17 28.96 -25.14
C ALA A 34 -1.68 28.73 -25.47
N GLY A 35 -1.30 27.54 -25.96
CA GLY A 35 0.06 27.15 -26.31
C GLY A 35 0.88 26.58 -25.14
N SER A 36 0.27 26.35 -23.98
CA SER A 36 0.92 25.75 -22.81
C SER A 36 1.05 24.23 -23.01
N GLY A 37 2.19 23.64 -22.65
CA GLY A 37 2.42 22.20 -22.74
C GLY A 37 1.52 21.40 -21.81
N LEU A 38 0.93 20.32 -22.31
CA LEU A 38 0.07 19.42 -21.55
C LEU A 38 0.86 18.19 -21.09
N PRO A 39 1.25 18.08 -19.82
CA PRO A 39 1.94 16.90 -19.28
C PRO A 39 1.02 15.69 -19.14
N GLY A 40 1.59 14.50 -19.22
CA GLY A 40 0.87 13.26 -18.90
C GLY A 40 -0.09 12.80 -20.01
N ALA A 41 -0.11 13.46 -21.17
CA ALA A 41 -0.89 13.03 -22.31
C ALA A 41 -0.27 11.76 -22.90
N LEU A 42 -1.04 10.68 -22.98
CA LEU A 42 -0.61 9.44 -23.60
C LEU A 42 -0.64 9.64 -25.12
N VAL A 43 0.51 9.46 -25.77
CA VAL A 43 0.66 9.59 -27.23
C VAL A 43 1.00 8.22 -27.82
N GLN A 44 0.15 7.69 -28.70
CA GLN A 44 0.25 6.33 -29.23
C GLN A 44 0.16 6.30 -30.76
N LEU A 45 1.06 5.56 -31.41
CA LEU A 45 0.94 5.22 -32.84
C LEU A 45 0.02 4.00 -32.97
N LEU A 46 -1.20 4.24 -33.43
CA LEU A 46 -2.21 3.21 -33.61
C LEU A 46 -1.77 2.17 -34.64
N GLY A 47 -2.12 0.90 -34.39
CA GLY A 47 -1.61 -0.24 -35.16
C GLY A 47 -0.20 -0.67 -34.80
N THR A 48 0.43 -0.06 -33.77
CA THR A 48 1.73 -0.46 -33.23
C THR A 48 1.69 -0.54 -31.70
N THR A 49 2.73 -1.15 -31.10
CA THR A 49 2.94 -1.12 -29.64
C THR A 49 3.70 0.12 -29.17
N LYS A 50 3.98 1.10 -30.05
CA LYS A 50 4.79 2.27 -29.73
C LYS A 50 3.92 3.39 -29.17
N SER A 51 4.16 3.73 -27.91
CA SER A 51 3.58 4.89 -27.24
C SER A 51 4.63 5.60 -26.38
N THR A 52 4.29 6.80 -25.95
CA THR A 52 5.07 7.61 -25.02
C THR A 52 4.13 8.54 -24.27
N VAL A 53 4.64 9.27 -23.29
CA VAL A 53 3.86 10.25 -22.52
C VAL A 53 4.54 11.61 -22.68
N SER A 54 3.74 12.67 -22.85
CA SER A 54 4.26 14.04 -22.91
C SER A 54 4.84 14.47 -21.56
N ASN A 55 5.97 15.18 -21.60
CA ASN A 55 6.59 15.75 -20.40
C ASN A 55 5.93 17.07 -19.97
N PHE A 56 6.47 17.74 -18.94
CA PHE A 56 5.98 19.03 -18.43
C PHE A 56 5.88 20.16 -19.46
N ASN A 57 6.67 20.12 -20.54
CA ASN A 57 6.59 21.10 -21.62
C ASN A 57 5.67 20.64 -22.77
N GLY A 58 4.94 19.54 -22.58
CA GLY A 58 4.12 18.88 -23.59
C GLY A 58 4.91 18.08 -24.62
N ASP A 59 6.24 18.05 -24.53
CA ASP A 59 7.08 17.40 -25.54
C ASP A 59 7.02 15.88 -25.42
N TYR A 60 6.96 15.20 -26.57
CA TYR A 60 6.94 13.74 -26.65
C TYR A 60 7.84 13.24 -27.79
N LEU A 61 8.36 12.02 -27.63
CA LEU A 61 9.30 11.40 -28.56
C LEU A 61 9.04 9.89 -28.65
N ILE A 62 8.79 9.40 -29.86
CA ILE A 62 8.64 7.99 -30.20
C ILE A 62 9.73 7.61 -31.20
N THR A 63 10.68 6.78 -30.78
CA THR A 63 11.82 6.37 -31.62
C THR A 63 11.61 4.98 -32.23
N GLY A 64 12.41 4.69 -33.25
CA GLY A 64 12.46 3.36 -33.84
C GLY A 64 11.22 3.01 -34.66
N VAL A 65 10.49 4.01 -35.18
CA VAL A 65 9.26 3.82 -35.93
C VAL A 65 9.60 3.34 -37.33
N ARG A 66 8.98 2.24 -37.78
CA ARG A 66 9.23 1.75 -39.14
C ARG A 66 8.64 2.75 -40.15
N PRO A 67 9.24 2.88 -41.33
CA PRO A 67 8.66 3.73 -42.36
C PRO A 67 7.26 3.26 -42.74
N GLY A 68 6.30 4.19 -42.76
CA GLY A 68 4.89 3.89 -42.96
C GLY A 68 3.99 5.06 -42.54
N THR A 69 2.71 4.97 -42.91
CA THR A 69 1.67 5.91 -42.48
C THR A 69 0.96 5.36 -41.26
N TYR A 70 0.77 6.19 -40.24
CA TYR A 70 0.18 5.81 -38.96
C TYR A 70 -0.78 6.88 -38.46
N ASP A 71 -1.81 6.47 -37.72
CA ASP A 71 -2.60 7.40 -36.91
C ASP A 71 -1.94 7.57 -35.55
N LEU A 72 -1.61 8.81 -35.21
CA LEU A 72 -1.07 9.19 -33.92
C LEU A 72 -2.21 9.70 -33.04
N GLN A 73 -2.50 8.98 -31.95
CA GLN A 73 -3.57 9.29 -31.01
C GLN A 73 -3.01 9.92 -29.74
N VAL A 74 -3.69 10.95 -29.23
CA VAL A 74 -3.43 11.58 -27.93
C VAL A 74 -4.66 11.44 -27.03
N THR A 75 -4.43 10.96 -25.81
CA THR A 75 -5.45 10.86 -24.76
C THR A 75 -5.00 11.62 -23.51
N LEU A 76 -5.86 12.51 -23.01
CA LEU A 76 -5.64 13.24 -21.77
C LEU A 76 -6.13 12.42 -20.56
N TYR A 77 -5.37 12.45 -19.47
CA TYR A 77 -5.76 11.80 -18.23
C TYR A 77 -7.08 12.36 -17.69
N GLY A 78 -8.07 11.50 -17.44
CA GLY A 78 -9.40 11.89 -16.96
C GLY A 78 -10.39 12.36 -18.03
N SER A 79 -10.00 12.37 -19.31
CA SER A 79 -10.90 12.69 -20.43
C SER A 79 -11.30 11.43 -21.21
N ILE A 80 -12.52 11.42 -21.73
CA ILE A 80 -13.01 10.42 -22.69
C ILE A 80 -12.71 10.81 -24.15
N ASP A 81 -12.25 12.04 -24.39
CA ASP A 81 -11.93 12.52 -25.72
C ASP A 81 -10.52 12.10 -26.15
N THR A 82 -10.39 11.57 -27.37
CA THR A 82 -9.10 11.22 -27.99
C THR A 82 -8.90 12.00 -29.28
N PHE A 83 -7.69 12.51 -29.51
CA PHE A 83 -7.34 13.32 -30.69
C PHE A 83 -6.42 12.52 -31.60
N CYS A 84 -6.76 12.37 -32.88
CA CYS A 84 -5.98 11.59 -33.84
C CYS A 84 -5.45 12.46 -34.98
N GLN A 85 -4.21 12.23 -35.38
CA GLN A 85 -3.58 12.85 -36.54
C GLN A 85 -2.79 11.81 -37.34
N GLU A 86 -2.97 11.76 -38.65
CA GLU A 86 -2.17 10.90 -39.53
C GLU A 86 -0.73 11.45 -39.64
N VAL A 87 0.26 10.58 -39.50
CA VAL A 87 1.69 10.89 -39.64
C VAL A 87 2.37 9.91 -40.58
N ILE A 88 3.17 10.44 -41.51
CA ILE A 88 3.90 9.64 -42.50
C ILE A 88 5.37 9.61 -42.11
N VAL A 89 5.87 8.45 -41.71
CA VAL A 89 7.25 8.23 -41.28
C VAL A 89 8.08 7.70 -42.42
N ASN A 90 9.14 8.43 -42.78
CA ASN A 90 10.09 8.02 -43.82
C ASN A 90 11.40 7.48 -43.21
N PRO A 91 12.13 6.59 -43.91
CA PRO A 91 13.34 5.97 -43.38
C PRO A 91 14.41 7.02 -43.00
N GLY A 92 14.89 6.97 -41.75
CA GLY A 92 15.94 7.85 -41.25
C GLY A 92 15.56 9.32 -41.04
N LEU A 93 14.29 9.70 -41.21
CA LEU A 93 13.81 11.08 -41.03
C LEU A 93 13.02 11.26 -39.74
N HIS A 94 13.09 12.48 -39.18
CA HIS A 94 12.27 12.91 -38.05
C HIS A 94 10.95 13.49 -38.54
N VAL A 95 9.84 13.02 -38.00
CA VAL A 95 8.50 13.56 -38.24
C VAL A 95 8.08 14.37 -37.04
N ALA A 96 7.71 15.63 -37.28
CA ALA A 96 7.16 16.52 -36.26
C ALA A 96 5.63 16.51 -36.32
N ALA A 97 4.95 16.16 -35.22
CA ALA A 97 3.50 16.16 -35.14
C ALA A 97 3.04 16.80 -33.83
N ASN A 98 2.38 17.95 -33.90
CA ASN A 98 1.97 18.69 -32.70
C ASN A 98 0.46 18.64 -32.57
N PHE A 99 -0.02 18.51 -31.33
CA PHE A 99 -1.45 18.51 -31.01
C PHE A 99 -1.77 19.78 -30.24
N THR A 100 -2.81 20.49 -30.68
CA THR A 100 -3.46 21.53 -29.91
C THR A 100 -4.79 20.99 -29.44
N VAL A 101 -4.93 20.80 -28.14
CA VAL A 101 -6.08 20.16 -27.51
C VAL A 101 -6.86 21.20 -26.72
N GLU A 102 -8.17 21.27 -26.92
CA GLU A 102 -9.06 22.06 -26.07
C GLU A 102 -9.62 21.13 -24.98
N PRO A 103 -9.17 21.23 -23.71
CA PRO A 103 -9.68 20.38 -22.66
C PRO A 103 -11.15 20.76 -22.38
N LYS A 104 -12.08 19.90 -22.79
CA LYS A 104 -13.47 20.00 -22.33
C LYS A 104 -13.57 19.44 -20.92
N ALA A 105 -14.15 20.23 -20.02
CA ALA A 105 -14.53 19.73 -18.70
C ALA A 105 -15.45 18.51 -18.87
N PRO A 106 -15.28 17.45 -18.06
CA PRO A 106 -16.18 16.30 -18.10
C PRO A 106 -17.62 16.77 -17.87
N PRO A 107 -18.61 16.20 -18.59
CA PRO A 107 -20.00 16.56 -18.34
C PRO A 107 -20.36 16.26 -16.89
N PRO A 108 -21.10 17.16 -16.20
CA PRO A 108 -21.53 16.90 -14.83
C PRO A 108 -22.35 15.62 -14.77
N LEU A 109 -22.04 14.76 -13.79
CA LEU A 109 -22.80 13.54 -13.54
C LEU A 109 -24.28 13.89 -13.29
N PRO A 110 -25.26 13.19 -13.88
CA PRO A 110 -26.66 13.48 -13.63
C PRO A 110 -27.00 13.18 -12.16
N MET A 111 -27.31 14.23 -11.39
CA MET A 111 -27.86 14.09 -10.04
C MET A 111 -29.30 13.57 -10.12
N VAL A 112 -29.54 12.38 -9.56
CA VAL A 112 -30.89 11.84 -9.32
C VAL A 112 -31.38 12.34 -7.96
N TYR A 113 -32.33 13.27 -7.95
CA TYR A 113 -33.05 13.62 -6.72
C TYR A 113 -34.15 12.58 -6.46
N ALA A 114 -34.02 11.81 -5.38
CA ALA A 114 -35.14 11.02 -4.86
C ALA A 114 -36.08 11.94 -4.08
N LYS A 115 -37.22 12.32 -4.68
CA LYS A 115 -38.35 12.94 -3.94
C LYS A 115 -39.31 11.84 -3.49
N GLN A 116 -39.50 11.71 -2.18
CA GLN A 116 -40.50 10.81 -1.60
C GLN A 116 -41.94 11.25 -1.98
N GLY A 117 -42.66 10.35 -2.65
CA GLY A 117 -44.12 10.18 -2.61
C GLY A 117 -45.00 11.19 -3.37
N VAL A 118 -45.57 10.79 -4.51
CA VAL A 118 -46.98 10.37 -4.73
C VAL A 118 -47.14 10.08 -6.25
N ALA A 119 -48.02 9.13 -6.57
CA ALA A 119 -48.27 8.51 -7.86
C ALA A 119 -48.37 9.42 -9.10
N GLY A 120 -47.81 8.93 -10.21
CA GLY A 120 -48.31 9.11 -11.58
C GLY A 120 -48.00 10.43 -12.28
N ALA A 121 -46.92 10.48 -13.05
CA ALA A 121 -46.86 11.02 -14.41
C ALA A 121 -45.40 11.05 -14.91
N MET A 122 -45.13 10.33 -16.01
CA MET A 122 -43.96 10.62 -16.83
C MET A 122 -44.14 11.99 -17.48
N VAL A 123 -43.21 12.91 -17.25
CA VAL A 123 -43.02 14.06 -18.14
C VAL A 123 -41.68 13.89 -18.83
N VAL A 124 -41.78 13.44 -20.08
CA VAL A 124 -40.69 13.48 -21.06
C VAL A 124 -40.45 14.95 -21.40
N SER A 125 -39.30 15.48 -21.02
CA SER A 125 -38.77 16.73 -21.57
C SER A 125 -37.92 16.37 -22.78
N GLN A 126 -38.37 16.87 -23.93
CA GLN A 126 -37.86 16.61 -25.27
C GLN A 126 -36.38 16.97 -25.42
N GLY A 127 -35.67 16.15 -26.23
CA GLY A 127 -34.52 16.63 -26.99
C GLY A 127 -33.18 15.92 -26.80
N GLN A 128 -33.12 14.59 -26.88
CA GLN A 128 -31.92 13.89 -27.37
C GLN A 128 -32.26 12.45 -27.77
N GLN A 129 -31.77 12.04 -28.94
CA GLN A 129 -32.06 10.77 -29.59
C GLN A 129 -31.57 9.58 -28.75
N ALA A 130 -32.43 8.55 -28.65
CA ALA A 130 -32.03 7.24 -28.16
C ALA A 130 -31.08 6.57 -29.15
N ILE A 131 -29.86 6.26 -28.72
CA ILE A 131 -29.00 5.29 -29.41
C ILE A 131 -29.26 3.93 -28.76
N TYR A 132 -29.78 3.02 -29.56
CA TYR A 132 -29.89 1.60 -29.25
C TYR A 132 -28.49 1.00 -29.08
N VAL A 133 -28.26 0.28 -27.98
CA VAL A 133 -27.11 -0.62 -27.85
C VAL A 133 -27.41 -1.85 -28.69
N ASP A 134 -26.94 -1.85 -29.94
CA ASP A 134 -26.90 -3.06 -30.76
C ASP A 134 -25.60 -3.83 -30.50
N ARG A 135 -25.69 -5.16 -30.64
CA ARG A 135 -24.72 -6.18 -30.25
C ARG A 135 -23.26 -5.81 -30.49
N ILE A 136 -22.43 -5.91 -29.45
CA ILE A 136 -20.97 -5.98 -29.59
C ILE A 136 -20.62 -7.29 -30.32
N SER A 137 -20.27 -7.15 -31.59
CA SER A 137 -19.54 -8.15 -32.37
C SER A 137 -18.09 -8.21 -31.90
N ARG A 138 -17.60 -9.43 -31.67
CA ARG A 138 -16.22 -9.75 -31.29
C ARG A 138 -15.27 -9.47 -32.45
N GLN A 139 -14.23 -8.68 -32.22
CA GLN A 139 -13.01 -8.72 -33.03
C GLN A 139 -11.82 -8.73 -32.07
N ARG A 140 -11.19 -9.92 -31.95
CA ARG A 140 -10.03 -10.21 -31.10
C ARG A 140 -8.79 -9.68 -31.81
N VAL A 141 -8.03 -8.78 -31.19
CA VAL A 141 -6.72 -8.33 -31.69
C VAL A 141 -5.64 -9.19 -31.03
N GLU A 142 -4.84 -9.87 -31.84
CA GLU A 142 -3.75 -10.75 -31.39
C GLU A 142 -2.51 -9.93 -31.00
N ALA A 143 -2.01 -10.13 -29.78
CA ALA A 143 -0.73 -9.60 -29.33
C ALA A 143 0.44 -10.36 -29.98
N SER A 144 1.42 -9.64 -30.50
CA SER A 144 2.63 -10.20 -31.12
C SER A 144 3.62 -10.64 -30.03
N THR A 145 3.74 -11.95 -29.81
CA THR A 145 4.69 -12.52 -28.83
C THR A 145 6.05 -12.80 -29.49
N THR A 146 7.15 -12.44 -28.82
CA THR A 146 8.54 -12.59 -29.32
C THR A 146 9.16 -13.97 -29.03
N GLY A 147 8.34 -14.95 -28.63
CA GLY A 147 8.74 -16.32 -28.31
C GLY A 147 8.26 -17.35 -29.32
N LYS A 148 8.79 -18.58 -29.27
CA LYS A 148 8.20 -19.70 -30.01
C LYS A 148 6.88 -20.05 -29.33
N VAL A 149 5.78 -19.56 -29.92
CA VAL A 149 4.40 -19.90 -29.52
C VAL A 149 4.00 -21.15 -30.28
N THR A 150 3.52 -22.16 -29.57
CA THR A 150 2.80 -23.26 -30.21
C THR A 150 1.34 -23.18 -29.77
N GLU A 151 0.47 -22.99 -30.74
CA GLU A 151 -0.98 -22.95 -30.57
C GLU A 151 -1.53 -24.27 -31.09
N LEU A 152 -2.24 -24.99 -30.22
CA LEU A 152 -2.95 -26.22 -30.59
C LEU A 152 -4.40 -25.85 -30.87
N SER A 153 -4.90 -26.13 -32.08
CA SER A 153 -6.29 -25.80 -32.43
C SER A 153 -7.29 -26.71 -31.70
N ALA A 154 -8.54 -26.29 -31.60
CA ALA A 154 -9.61 -27.12 -31.01
C ALA A 154 -9.79 -28.45 -31.79
N GLU A 155 -9.54 -28.43 -33.11
CA GLU A 155 -9.59 -29.60 -33.98
C GLU A 155 -8.44 -30.58 -33.67
N ASP A 156 -7.23 -30.09 -33.42
CA ASP A 156 -6.07 -30.91 -33.00
C ASP A 156 -6.29 -31.59 -31.64
N LEU A 157 -7.02 -30.94 -30.74
CA LEU A 157 -7.35 -31.47 -29.40
C LEU A 157 -8.45 -32.54 -29.47
N LEU A 158 -9.35 -32.46 -30.45
CA LEU A 158 -10.43 -33.43 -30.67
C LEU A 158 -9.96 -34.72 -31.35
N GLU A 159 -8.91 -34.68 -32.18
CA GLU A 159 -8.32 -35.87 -32.81
C GLU A 159 -7.40 -36.68 -31.88
N THR A 160 -7.02 -36.13 -30.73
CA THR A 160 -6.15 -36.83 -29.77
C THR A 160 -6.93 -37.82 -28.89
N THR A 161 -6.44 -39.05 -28.80
CA THR A 161 -7.03 -40.11 -27.96
C THR A 161 -6.89 -39.85 -26.46
N SER A 162 -6.14 -38.82 -26.05
CA SER A 162 -6.06 -38.35 -24.67
C SER A 162 -7.06 -37.23 -24.43
N ARG A 163 -8.09 -37.50 -23.63
CA ARG A 163 -9.10 -36.51 -23.22
C ARG A 163 -8.58 -35.46 -22.22
N SER A 164 -7.29 -35.09 -22.29
CA SER A 164 -6.73 -33.99 -21.49
C SER A 164 -5.78 -33.14 -22.33
N THR A 165 -5.94 -31.81 -22.21
CA THR A 165 -5.11 -30.77 -22.86
C THR A 165 -3.61 -30.98 -22.62
N PHE A 166 -3.25 -31.57 -21.47
CA PHE A 166 -1.87 -31.80 -21.06
C PHE A 166 -1.22 -33.04 -21.71
N GLY A 167 -2.01 -34.02 -22.15
CA GLY A 167 -1.49 -35.15 -22.95
C GLY A 167 -0.87 -34.69 -24.27
N THR A 168 -1.45 -33.66 -24.89
CA THR A 168 -1.03 -33.14 -26.19
C THR A 168 0.25 -32.30 -26.11
N ILE A 169 0.44 -31.52 -25.05
CA ILE A 169 1.61 -30.64 -24.84
C ILE A 169 2.92 -31.44 -24.69
N THR A 170 2.86 -32.67 -24.13
CA THR A 170 4.06 -33.54 -23.99
C THR A 170 4.63 -34.08 -25.29
N ARG A 171 3.93 -33.91 -26.42
CA ARG A 171 4.41 -34.39 -27.74
C ARG A 171 5.40 -33.43 -28.39
N GLU A 172 5.57 -32.23 -27.82
CA GLU A 172 6.62 -31.31 -28.24
C GLU A 172 8.01 -31.78 -27.77
N ALA A 173 8.98 -31.79 -28.69
CA ALA A 173 10.34 -32.30 -28.42
C ALA A 173 11.09 -31.60 -27.26
N THR A 174 10.63 -30.42 -26.85
CA THR A 174 11.21 -29.60 -25.77
C THR A 174 10.53 -29.75 -24.42
N VAL A 175 9.47 -30.56 -24.32
CA VAL A 175 8.70 -30.81 -23.09
C VAL A 175 8.85 -32.28 -22.69
N ARG A 176 9.15 -32.55 -21.43
CA ARG A 176 9.20 -33.92 -20.89
C ARG A 176 8.35 -34.00 -19.64
N SER A 177 7.52 -35.05 -19.53
CA SER A 177 6.88 -35.39 -18.26
C SER A 177 7.88 -36.14 -17.37
N SER A 178 7.86 -35.85 -16.08
CA SER A 178 8.58 -36.58 -15.04
C SER A 178 7.71 -36.71 -13.80
N ASP A 179 8.04 -37.62 -12.87
CA ASP A 179 7.39 -37.76 -11.57
C ASP A 179 7.62 -36.48 -10.75
N GLY A 180 6.76 -35.48 -10.98
CA GLY A 180 6.98 -34.12 -10.50
C GLY A 180 6.35 -32.99 -11.31
N GLY A 181 5.96 -33.24 -12.56
CA GLY A 181 5.39 -32.22 -13.46
C GLY A 181 6.03 -32.20 -14.85
N TYR A 182 5.86 -31.09 -15.58
CA TYR A 182 6.39 -30.87 -16.92
C TYR A 182 7.67 -30.05 -16.91
N ASN A 183 8.74 -30.58 -17.50
CA ASN A 183 10.00 -29.88 -17.64
C ASN A 183 10.10 -29.26 -19.03
N PHE A 184 10.25 -27.94 -19.08
CA PHE A 184 10.42 -27.17 -20.32
C PHE A 184 11.91 -26.87 -20.52
N ARG A 185 12.49 -27.31 -21.65
CA ARG A 185 13.91 -27.10 -21.99
C ARG A 185 14.93 -27.52 -20.92
N GLY A 186 14.58 -28.50 -20.08
CA GLY A 186 15.49 -29.02 -19.04
C GLY A 186 15.48 -28.22 -17.72
N GLY A 187 14.61 -27.22 -17.58
CA GLY A 187 14.30 -26.58 -16.30
C GLY A 187 13.52 -27.50 -15.36
N ARG A 188 13.48 -27.15 -14.07
CA ARG A 188 12.73 -27.92 -13.06
C ARG A 188 11.24 -27.57 -13.13
N GLY A 189 10.35 -28.52 -12.83
CA GLY A 189 8.90 -28.29 -12.86
C GLY A 189 8.40 -27.12 -11.99
N SER A 190 9.15 -26.73 -10.96
CA SER A 190 8.88 -25.55 -10.11
C SER A 190 9.27 -24.20 -10.75
N GLU A 191 9.92 -24.22 -11.91
CA GLU A 191 10.38 -23.03 -12.65
C GLU A 191 9.48 -22.75 -13.87
N ALA A 192 8.35 -23.45 -13.97
CA ALA A 192 7.36 -23.31 -15.01
C ALA A 192 6.01 -22.92 -14.39
N VAL A 193 5.24 -22.09 -15.09
CA VAL A 193 3.93 -21.63 -14.64
C VAL A 193 2.85 -22.14 -15.59
N ILE A 194 1.80 -22.73 -15.03
CA ILE A 194 0.65 -23.21 -15.81
C ILE A 194 -0.58 -22.47 -15.31
N ARG A 195 -1.26 -21.78 -16.23
CA ARG A 195 -2.46 -21.00 -15.97
C ARG A 195 -3.66 -21.54 -16.74
N ARG A 196 -4.82 -21.49 -16.09
CA ARG A 196 -6.13 -21.76 -16.67
C ARG A 196 -7.06 -20.58 -16.32
N ASP A 197 -7.67 -19.95 -17.32
CA ASP A 197 -8.56 -18.79 -17.15
C ASP A 197 -7.92 -17.62 -16.40
N GLY A 198 -6.60 -17.44 -16.56
CA GLY A 198 -5.83 -16.44 -15.82
C GLY A 198 -5.46 -16.84 -14.39
N PHE A 199 -5.89 -18.02 -13.92
CA PHE A 199 -5.52 -18.55 -12.60
C PHE A 199 -4.38 -19.55 -12.70
N GLU A 200 -3.36 -19.42 -11.85
CA GLU A 200 -2.27 -20.39 -11.75
C GLU A 200 -2.72 -21.65 -11.02
N ILE A 201 -2.44 -22.82 -11.62
CA ILE A 201 -2.89 -24.13 -11.11
C ILE A 201 -1.73 -25.03 -10.65
N THR A 202 -0.56 -24.44 -10.40
CA THR A 202 0.62 -25.13 -9.90
C THR A 202 0.48 -25.39 -8.39
N ASP A 203 0.59 -26.64 -7.92
CA ASP A 203 0.69 -26.98 -6.49
C ASP A 203 2.17 -26.92 -6.04
N PRO A 204 2.55 -26.06 -5.07
CA PRO A 204 3.93 -25.96 -4.61
C PRO A 204 4.33 -26.97 -3.52
N GLN A 205 3.43 -27.80 -2.98
CA GLN A 205 3.75 -28.72 -1.87
C GLN A 205 3.76 -30.21 -2.22
N SER A 206 2.93 -30.66 -3.17
CA SER A 206 3.08 -31.98 -3.77
C SER A 206 3.68 -31.79 -5.16
N LEU A 207 4.75 -32.51 -5.47
CA LEU A 207 5.30 -32.56 -6.83
C LEU A 207 4.32 -33.33 -7.76
N GLY A 208 3.04 -32.91 -7.86
CA GLY A 208 1.95 -33.53 -8.62
C GLY A 208 0.66 -32.70 -8.63
N PHE A 209 -0.07 -32.71 -9.76
CA PHE A 209 -1.29 -31.91 -10.01
C PHE A 209 -2.57 -32.42 -9.31
N PHE A 210 -3.56 -31.55 -9.14
CA PHE A 210 -4.97 -31.94 -8.93
C PHE A 210 -5.48 -32.82 -10.09
N PRO A 211 -6.23 -33.91 -9.84
CA PRO A 211 -6.79 -34.73 -10.91
C PRO A 211 -7.89 -34.01 -11.71
N ASP A 212 -7.82 -34.19 -13.03
CA ASP A 212 -8.72 -33.79 -14.13
C ASP A 212 -10.13 -33.31 -13.71
N VAL A 213 -10.41 -32.01 -13.92
CA VAL A 213 -11.77 -31.57 -14.20
C VAL A 213 -12.01 -31.86 -15.68
N ALA A 214 -12.97 -32.73 -16.00
CA ALA A 214 -13.35 -33.00 -17.37
C ALA A 214 -13.71 -31.68 -18.09
N ASP A 215 -12.93 -31.31 -19.09
CA ASP A 215 -13.13 -30.11 -19.89
C ASP A 215 -14.38 -30.29 -20.77
N VAL A 216 -15.51 -29.69 -20.38
CA VAL A 216 -16.76 -29.74 -21.17
C VAL A 216 -16.76 -28.72 -22.31
N ALA A 217 -15.70 -27.92 -22.46
CA ALA A 217 -15.51 -27.04 -23.62
C ALA A 217 -14.01 -26.74 -23.79
N VAL A 218 -13.46 -27.00 -24.98
CA VAL A 218 -12.03 -26.83 -25.27
C VAL A 218 -11.86 -25.74 -26.35
N GLU A 219 -11.01 -24.75 -26.09
CA GLU A 219 -10.46 -23.79 -27.07
C GLU A 219 -8.90 -23.75 -26.92
N PRO A 220 -8.14 -23.14 -27.86
CA PRO A 220 -6.74 -23.47 -28.10
C PRO A 220 -5.79 -23.20 -26.93
N ALA A 221 -4.97 -24.19 -26.59
CA ALA A 221 -3.91 -24.05 -25.60
C ALA A 221 -2.69 -23.35 -26.22
N ARG A 222 -2.17 -22.31 -25.55
CA ARG A 222 -0.94 -21.63 -25.95
C ARG A 222 0.21 -22.03 -25.02
N THR A 223 1.25 -22.63 -25.60
CA THR A 223 2.50 -22.95 -24.88
C THR A 223 3.58 -21.95 -25.26
N LEU A 224 4.20 -21.33 -24.25
CA LEU A 224 5.23 -20.31 -24.35
C LEU A 224 6.50 -20.81 -23.65
N VAL A 225 7.59 -21.01 -24.39
CA VAL A 225 8.82 -21.63 -23.84
C VAL A 225 9.99 -20.64 -23.73
N SER A 226 9.78 -19.36 -24.08
CA SER A 226 10.74 -18.25 -23.89
C SER A 226 10.11 -16.89 -24.28
N GLY A 227 10.58 -15.79 -23.67
CA GLY A 227 10.16 -14.42 -24.03
C GLY A 227 8.87 -14.01 -23.33
N PHE A 228 8.83 -14.17 -22.01
CA PHE A 228 7.65 -13.92 -21.18
C PHE A 228 7.40 -12.42 -21.01
N GLU A 229 6.14 -12.01 -21.10
CA GLU A 229 5.70 -10.65 -20.74
C GLU A 229 5.69 -10.47 -19.22
N ALA A 230 5.74 -9.22 -18.74
CA ALA A 230 5.82 -8.91 -17.31
C ALA A 230 4.64 -9.48 -16.48
N GLU A 231 3.52 -9.79 -17.12
CA GLU A 231 2.34 -10.43 -16.52
C GLU A 231 2.58 -11.88 -16.04
N TYR A 232 3.67 -12.53 -16.46
CA TYR A 232 4.01 -13.90 -16.04
C TYR A 232 4.96 -13.97 -14.83
N GLY A 233 5.48 -12.84 -14.33
CA GLY A 233 6.35 -12.82 -13.15
C GLY A 233 7.73 -13.48 -13.37
N ASP A 234 8.35 -14.02 -12.31
CA ASP A 234 9.71 -14.60 -12.30
C ASP A 234 9.79 -16.01 -12.93
N VAL A 235 9.22 -16.21 -14.12
CA VAL A 235 9.22 -17.51 -14.84
C VAL A 235 10.56 -17.72 -15.54
N LEU A 236 11.24 -18.84 -15.20
CA LEU A 236 12.59 -19.12 -15.68
C LEU A 236 12.67 -20.20 -16.78
N SER A 237 11.66 -21.07 -16.92
CA SER A 237 11.75 -22.22 -17.85
C SER A 237 10.62 -22.35 -18.90
N GLY A 238 9.37 -21.98 -18.59
CA GLY A 238 8.23 -22.11 -19.50
C GLY A 238 6.90 -21.66 -18.89
N ALA A 239 5.95 -21.25 -19.73
CA ALA A 239 4.60 -20.87 -19.35
C ALA A 239 3.55 -21.55 -20.27
N VAL A 240 2.49 -22.08 -19.69
CA VAL A 240 1.34 -22.62 -20.45
C VAL A 240 0.10 -21.86 -20.00
N ASN A 241 -0.68 -21.34 -20.95
CA ASN A 241 -1.93 -20.66 -20.64
C ASN A 241 -3.08 -21.28 -21.44
N THR A 242 -4.15 -21.62 -20.73
CA THR A 242 -5.38 -22.20 -21.31
C THR A 242 -6.57 -21.34 -20.92
N LEU A 243 -7.48 -21.08 -21.86
CA LEU A 243 -8.72 -20.32 -21.62
C LEU A 243 -9.93 -21.26 -21.80
N THR A 244 -10.84 -21.27 -20.83
CA THR A 244 -12.10 -22.00 -20.82
C THR A 244 -13.26 -21.02 -21.06
N TYR A 245 -14.11 -21.31 -22.04
CA TYR A 245 -15.37 -20.58 -22.24
C TYR A 245 -16.57 -21.47 -21.95
N ARG A 246 -17.61 -20.93 -21.28
CA ARG A 246 -18.95 -21.53 -21.26
C ARG A 246 -19.76 -20.98 -22.43
N THR A 247 -20.15 -21.83 -23.37
CA THR A 247 -21.11 -21.49 -24.42
C THR A 247 -22.54 -21.68 -23.91
N SER A 248 -23.45 -20.79 -24.29
CA SER A 248 -24.90 -20.94 -24.09
C SER A 248 -25.57 -21.67 -25.27
N ASP A 249 -24.80 -22.17 -26.23
CA ASP A 249 -25.29 -22.90 -27.40
C ASP A 249 -25.49 -24.38 -27.05
N GLU A 250 -26.74 -24.77 -26.80
CA GLU A 250 -27.13 -26.14 -26.45
C GLU A 250 -26.74 -27.19 -27.51
N SER A 251 -26.54 -26.80 -28.78
CA SER A 251 -26.17 -27.73 -29.84
C SER A 251 -24.73 -28.25 -29.70
N LEU A 252 -23.80 -27.37 -29.30
CA LEU A 252 -22.40 -27.71 -29.06
C LEU A 252 -22.23 -28.43 -27.72
N VAL A 253 -23.00 -28.04 -26.70
CA VAL A 253 -23.04 -28.76 -25.42
C VAL A 253 -23.48 -30.21 -25.66
N ASN A 254 -24.57 -30.43 -26.40
CA ASN A 254 -25.11 -31.77 -26.66
C ASN A 254 -24.20 -32.67 -27.51
N GLN A 255 -23.41 -32.11 -28.44
CA GLN A 255 -22.40 -32.88 -29.18
C GLN A 255 -21.26 -33.40 -28.28
N VAL A 256 -20.96 -32.71 -27.18
CA VAL A 256 -19.89 -33.08 -26.22
C VAL A 256 -20.41 -33.95 -25.07
N THR A 257 -21.66 -33.79 -24.61
CA THR A 257 -22.21 -34.58 -23.49
C THR A 257 -22.73 -35.96 -23.87
N GLN A 258 -23.20 -36.19 -25.10
CA GLN A 258 -23.75 -37.50 -25.48
C GLN A 258 -22.73 -38.67 -25.39
N PRO A 259 -21.47 -38.52 -25.82
CA PRO A 259 -20.46 -39.58 -25.68
C PRO A 259 -20.05 -39.85 -24.22
N ILE A 260 -20.21 -38.87 -23.32
CA ILE A 260 -19.84 -38.99 -21.90
C ILE A 260 -20.88 -39.84 -21.13
N GLN A 261 -22.16 -39.70 -21.45
CA GLN A 261 -23.23 -40.52 -20.86
C GLN A 261 -23.10 -42.01 -21.24
N GLU A 262 -22.70 -42.32 -22.48
CA GLU A 262 -22.46 -43.70 -22.90
C GLU A 262 -21.26 -44.34 -22.18
N MET A 263 -20.20 -43.57 -21.91
CA MET A 263 -19.00 -44.08 -21.22
C MET A 263 -19.19 -44.35 -19.72
N THR A 264 -20.08 -43.62 -19.05
CA THR A 264 -20.42 -43.86 -17.64
C THR A 264 -21.31 -45.10 -17.41
N SER A 265 -21.77 -45.74 -18.49
CA SER A 265 -22.63 -46.94 -18.41
C SER A 265 -21.86 -48.28 -18.36
N LEU A 266 -20.52 -48.26 -18.40
CA LEU A 266 -19.70 -49.47 -18.32
C LEU A 266 -19.39 -49.87 -16.87
N PRO A 267 -19.68 -51.12 -16.43
CA PRO A 267 -19.51 -51.52 -15.04
C PRO A 267 -18.03 -51.69 -14.65
N GLN A 268 -17.62 -51.01 -13.58
CA GLN A 268 -16.26 -51.12 -13.01
C GLN A 268 -16.01 -52.49 -12.38
N ARG A 269 -14.95 -53.19 -12.81
CA ARG A 269 -14.41 -54.38 -12.12
C ARG A 269 -13.48 -53.93 -10.99
N GLY A 270 -13.82 -54.33 -9.77
CA GLY A 270 -13.09 -53.97 -8.54
C GLY A 270 -11.68 -54.54 -8.44
N ARG A 271 -10.83 -53.84 -7.68
CA ARG A 271 -9.60 -54.39 -7.10
C ARG A 271 -9.49 -53.99 -5.63
N THR A 272 -9.22 -55.01 -4.82
CA THR A 272 -9.07 -55.06 -3.36
C THR A 272 -7.75 -54.43 -2.86
N PRO A 273 -7.66 -54.05 -1.57
CA PRO A 273 -6.49 -53.38 -0.99
C PRO A 273 -5.44 -54.38 -0.49
N SER A 274 -4.14 -54.08 -0.69
CA SER A 274 -3.01 -54.84 -0.13
C SER A 274 -2.27 -54.04 0.96
N LYS A 275 -1.95 -54.74 2.05
CA LYS A 275 -1.17 -54.30 3.23
C LYS A 275 0.35 -54.47 3.04
N SER A 276 1.11 -53.91 4.00
CA SER A 276 2.48 -54.26 4.47
C SER A 276 3.64 -53.53 3.78
N THR A 277 4.81 -53.22 4.37
CA THR A 277 5.33 -53.12 5.76
C THR A 277 6.70 -52.42 5.65
N TYR A 278 7.15 -51.72 6.70
CA TYR A 278 8.51 -51.14 6.78
C TYR A 278 9.60 -52.22 6.77
N GLY A 279 10.71 -51.97 6.04
CA GLY A 279 11.91 -52.82 6.07
C GLY A 279 13.18 -52.05 5.66
N LEU A 280 14.12 -51.91 6.60
CA LEU A 280 15.51 -51.44 6.38
C LEU A 280 16.35 -52.50 5.64
N PRO A 281 17.37 -52.12 4.83
CA PRO A 281 18.47 -53.01 4.48
C PRO A 281 19.81 -52.64 5.15
N LYS A 282 20.51 -53.68 5.62
CA LYS A 282 21.90 -53.69 6.10
C LYS A 282 22.89 -53.96 4.95
N SER A 283 24.04 -53.27 5.02
CA SER A 283 25.41 -53.63 4.61
C SER A 283 25.67 -54.71 3.53
N GLN A 284 26.32 -54.31 2.43
CA GLN A 284 27.31 -55.13 1.71
C GLN A 284 28.51 -54.29 1.21
N LYS A 285 29.64 -55.00 1.03
CA LYS A 285 31.04 -54.53 1.02
C LYS A 285 31.51 -53.87 -0.29
N LYS A 286 32.50 -52.99 -0.07
CA LYS A 286 33.59 -52.47 -0.92
C LYS A 286 33.90 -53.19 -2.24
N GLU A 287 33.92 -52.41 -3.32
CA GLU A 287 34.95 -52.47 -4.36
C GLU A 287 35.50 -51.04 -4.60
N GLU A 288 36.83 -50.93 -4.62
CA GLU A 288 37.58 -49.69 -4.85
C GLU A 288 37.63 -49.38 -6.34
N VAL A 289 37.16 -48.20 -6.74
CA VAL A 289 37.52 -47.56 -8.01
C VAL A 289 38.14 -46.20 -7.69
N LYS A 290 39.42 -46.07 -8.06
CA LYS A 290 40.22 -44.84 -7.95
C LYS A 290 39.56 -43.71 -8.74
N VAL A 291 39.23 -42.61 -8.05
CA VAL A 291 38.87 -41.33 -8.66
C VAL A 291 40.06 -40.38 -8.51
N GLN A 292 40.62 -39.96 -9.65
CA GLN A 292 41.55 -38.84 -9.74
C GLN A 292 40.79 -37.53 -9.49
N GLY A 293 41.45 -36.62 -8.78
CA GLY A 293 40.82 -35.51 -8.07
C GLY A 293 40.09 -34.49 -8.94
N GLU A 294 38.94 -34.06 -8.41
CA GLU A 294 38.35 -32.75 -8.65
C GLU A 294 38.22 -32.04 -7.30
N ARG A 295 38.69 -30.79 -7.25
CA ARG A 295 38.60 -29.90 -6.09
C ARG A 295 37.13 -29.70 -5.70
N GLU A 296 36.79 -29.97 -4.44
CA GLU A 296 35.55 -29.47 -3.83
C GLU A 296 35.53 -27.93 -3.94
N GLN A 297 34.62 -27.41 -4.76
CA GLN A 297 34.23 -26.01 -4.69
C GLN A 297 33.27 -25.88 -3.50
N GLN A 298 33.64 -25.05 -2.52
CA GLN A 298 32.74 -24.65 -1.44
C GLN A 298 31.47 -24.01 -2.03
N PRO A 299 30.28 -24.27 -1.45
CA PRO A 299 29.06 -23.61 -1.88
C PRO A 299 29.19 -22.10 -1.67
N THR A 300 28.97 -21.34 -2.74
CA THR A 300 28.90 -19.88 -2.70
C THR A 300 27.80 -19.46 -1.72
N PRO A 301 28.07 -18.49 -0.82
CA PRO A 301 27.03 -17.98 0.07
C PRO A 301 25.88 -17.38 -0.77
N PRO A 302 24.63 -17.47 -0.29
CA PRO A 302 23.48 -16.93 -1.02
C PRO A 302 23.70 -15.45 -1.32
N ARG A 303 23.48 -15.08 -2.58
CA ARG A 303 23.57 -13.70 -3.05
C ARG A 303 22.53 -12.89 -2.29
N ILE A 304 22.98 -12.04 -1.38
CA ILE A 304 22.16 -11.02 -0.73
C ILE A 304 21.60 -10.16 -1.86
N VAL A 305 20.30 -10.24 -2.11
CA VAL A 305 19.60 -9.27 -2.96
C VAL A 305 19.69 -7.94 -2.21
N GLN A 306 20.53 -7.03 -2.70
CA GLN A 306 20.58 -5.67 -2.16
C GLN A 306 19.22 -5.03 -2.43
N ALA A 307 18.58 -4.55 -1.36
CA ALA A 307 17.39 -3.74 -1.46
C ALA A 307 17.65 -2.55 -2.40
N PRO A 308 16.65 -2.09 -3.18
CA PRO A 308 16.78 -0.84 -3.92
C PRO A 308 17.20 0.28 -2.96
N PRO A 309 18.01 1.26 -3.42
CA PRO A 309 18.45 2.35 -2.56
C PRO A 309 17.23 3.07 -1.96
N PRO A 310 17.26 3.42 -0.67
CA PRO A 310 16.17 4.15 -0.05
C PRO A 310 15.93 5.47 -0.79
N ILE A 311 14.66 5.81 -0.99
CA ILE A 311 14.25 7.13 -1.50
C ILE A 311 14.75 8.17 -0.49
N PRO A 312 15.50 9.21 -0.91
CA PRO A 312 15.97 10.23 0.01
C PRO A 312 14.77 10.89 0.70
N LEU A 313 14.76 10.86 2.04
CA LEU A 313 13.74 11.51 2.83
C LEU A 313 13.91 13.03 2.67
N TYR A 314 13.01 13.66 1.94
CA TYR A 314 12.97 15.10 1.76
C TYR A 314 12.55 15.75 3.08
N GLU A 315 13.29 16.76 3.55
CA GLU A 315 12.83 17.63 4.64
C GLU A 315 12.04 18.81 4.08
N ASN A 316 10.88 19.09 4.65
CA ASN A 316 10.13 20.30 4.34
C ASN A 316 11.04 21.52 4.55
N GLY A 317 11.25 22.32 3.49
CA GLY A 317 12.00 23.57 3.56
C GLY A 317 11.11 24.78 3.82
N TYR A 318 11.73 25.96 3.96
CA TYR A 318 10.99 27.20 4.18
C TYR A 318 10.17 27.59 2.96
N ARG A 319 8.93 28.03 3.19
CA ARG A 319 8.03 28.61 2.21
C ARG A 319 7.79 30.08 2.54
N ALA A 320 7.80 30.95 1.54
CA ALA A 320 7.51 32.37 1.72
C ALA A 320 6.00 32.62 1.76
N THR A 321 5.51 33.26 2.83
CA THR A 321 4.08 33.49 3.07
C THR A 321 3.42 34.27 1.94
N GLU A 322 4.10 35.26 1.38
CA GLU A 322 3.57 36.11 0.30
C GLU A 322 3.23 35.31 -0.95
N SER A 323 3.99 34.25 -1.25
CA SER A 323 3.82 33.47 -2.48
C SER A 323 3.11 32.14 -2.28
N SER A 324 3.15 31.58 -1.06
CA SER A 324 2.58 30.29 -0.68
C SER A 324 1.99 30.38 0.74
N PRO A 325 0.85 31.08 0.92
CA PRO A 325 0.34 31.39 2.25
C PRO A 325 -0.29 30.20 2.98
N TYR A 326 -0.61 29.11 2.26
CA TYR A 326 -1.33 27.95 2.81
C TYR A 326 -0.41 26.77 3.07
N SER A 327 -0.60 26.05 4.17
CA SER A 327 -0.03 24.73 4.41
C SER A 327 -1.16 23.74 4.69
N THR A 328 -1.36 22.75 3.81
CA THR A 328 -2.40 21.73 3.96
C THR A 328 -1.78 20.37 4.19
N PHE A 329 -2.33 19.61 5.13
CA PHE A 329 -1.89 18.24 5.41
C PHE A 329 -3.03 17.40 6.01
N SER A 330 -2.93 16.08 5.84
CA SER A 330 -3.80 15.13 6.53
C SER A 330 -3.38 14.97 7.99
N ILE A 331 -4.34 14.67 8.86
CA ILE A 331 -4.05 14.38 10.27
C ILE A 331 -3.68 12.91 10.51
N ASP A 332 -3.61 12.13 9.44
CA ASP A 332 -3.30 10.71 9.47
C ASP A 332 -1.82 10.52 9.84
N VAL A 333 -1.56 10.33 11.13
CA VAL A 333 -0.21 10.18 11.66
C VAL A 333 -0.03 8.81 12.28
N ASP A 334 0.94 8.07 11.75
CA ASP A 334 1.38 6.80 12.32
C ASP A 334 2.24 6.98 13.56
N ASN A 335 2.43 5.88 14.29
CA ASN A 335 3.25 5.86 15.50
C ASN A 335 4.47 4.94 15.38
N GLY A 336 4.74 4.41 14.18
CA GLY A 336 5.72 3.36 13.94
C GLY A 336 7.19 3.81 14.04
N SER A 337 7.50 5.06 13.68
CA SER A 337 8.88 5.55 13.69
C SER A 337 9.52 5.53 15.08
N TYR A 338 8.79 5.94 16.12
CA TYR A 338 9.34 5.99 17.47
C TYR A 338 9.77 4.60 17.99
N THR A 339 8.92 3.59 17.79
CA THR A 339 9.21 2.21 18.21
C THR A 339 10.38 1.62 17.41
N ASN A 340 10.48 1.94 16.12
CA ASN A 340 11.61 1.56 15.28
C ASN A 340 12.93 2.20 15.76
N VAL A 341 12.93 3.51 16.00
CA VAL A 341 14.07 4.26 16.56
C VAL A 341 14.50 3.68 17.92
N ARG A 342 13.53 3.43 18.82
CA ARG A 342 13.77 2.75 20.10
C ARG A 342 14.43 1.39 19.89
N GLY A 343 13.98 0.61 18.91
CA GLY A 343 14.54 -0.69 18.57
C GLY A 343 16.03 -0.62 18.19
N TYR A 344 16.42 0.30 17.30
CA TYR A 344 17.82 0.53 16.94
C TYR A 344 18.68 0.89 18.15
N LEU A 345 18.23 1.91 18.90
CA LEU A 345 18.96 2.40 20.05
C LEU A 345 19.10 1.33 21.13
N SER A 346 18.05 0.50 21.33
CA SER A 346 18.06 -0.62 22.27
C SER A 346 19.15 -1.65 21.96
N ARG A 347 19.52 -1.80 20.68
CA ARG A 347 20.64 -2.66 20.22
C ARG A 347 22.00 -1.96 20.22
N GLY A 348 22.07 -0.71 20.67
CA GLY A 348 23.30 0.08 20.65
C GLY A 348 23.69 0.55 19.24
N GLN A 349 22.71 0.70 18.34
CA GLN A 349 22.91 1.17 16.98
C GLN A 349 22.16 2.49 16.79
N LEU A 350 22.73 3.41 16.01
CA LEU A 350 21.98 4.59 15.56
C LEU A 350 20.98 4.15 14.48
N PRO A 351 19.74 4.67 14.50
CA PRO A 351 18.81 4.45 13.40
C PRO A 351 19.35 5.13 12.13
N PRO A 352 19.08 4.58 10.94
CA PRO A 352 19.32 5.32 9.72
C PRO A 352 18.33 6.50 9.62
N ALA A 353 18.70 7.57 8.91
CA ALA A 353 17.94 8.82 8.91
C ALA A 353 16.50 8.64 8.40
N GLU A 354 16.30 7.76 7.42
CA GLU A 354 14.99 7.43 6.84
C GLU A 354 14.03 6.71 7.80
N ALA A 355 14.54 6.17 8.91
CA ALA A 355 13.70 5.56 9.94
C ALA A 355 13.11 6.62 10.91
N VAL A 356 13.57 7.87 10.83
CA VAL A 356 13.24 8.97 11.74
C VAL A 356 12.20 9.87 11.08
N ARG A 357 10.92 9.67 11.42
CA ARG A 357 9.79 10.49 11.00
C ARG A 357 9.34 11.34 12.19
N VAL A 358 9.63 12.63 12.14
CA VAL A 358 9.51 13.51 13.32
C VAL A 358 8.06 13.64 13.76
N GLU A 359 7.12 13.71 12.81
CA GLU A 359 5.68 13.75 13.03
C GLU A 359 5.15 12.52 13.78
N GLU A 360 5.64 11.33 13.44
CA GLU A 360 5.23 10.09 14.11
C GLU A 360 5.81 10.02 15.53
N MET A 361 7.02 10.54 15.71
CA MET A 361 7.65 10.57 17.03
C MET A 361 6.95 11.54 17.98
N ILE A 362 6.53 12.72 17.50
CA ILE A 362 5.78 13.66 18.34
C ILE A 362 4.37 13.14 18.64
N ASN A 363 3.71 12.45 17.70
CA ASN A 363 2.35 11.93 17.90
C ASN A 363 2.28 10.56 18.58
N TYR A 364 3.43 9.89 18.80
CA TYR A 364 3.51 8.69 19.64
C TYR A 364 3.09 8.94 21.11
N PHE A 365 3.31 10.15 21.63
CA PHE A 365 3.02 10.49 23.01
C PHE A 365 1.67 11.18 23.16
N ARG A 366 0.97 10.89 24.27
CA ARG A 366 -0.18 11.68 24.70
C ARG A 366 0.25 12.93 25.43
N TYR A 367 -0.51 14.00 25.25
CA TYR A 367 -0.33 15.31 25.87
C TYR A 367 -1.56 15.71 26.68
N GLU A 368 -1.41 16.65 27.60
CA GLU A 368 -2.53 17.18 28.38
C GLU A 368 -3.16 18.36 27.63
N TYR A 369 -4.00 18.05 26.66
CA TYR A 369 -4.83 19.04 25.97
C TYR A 369 -6.24 19.05 26.56
N PRO A 370 -6.87 20.23 26.71
CA PRO A 370 -8.25 20.30 27.20
C PRO A 370 -9.20 19.57 26.27
N ASP A 371 -10.15 18.83 26.83
CA ASP A 371 -11.22 18.22 26.06
C ASP A 371 -12.11 19.27 25.37
N PRO A 372 -12.68 18.97 24.19
CA PRO A 372 -13.52 19.90 23.45
C PRO A 372 -14.78 20.25 24.24
N ALA A 373 -14.93 21.53 24.59
CA ALA A 373 -16.09 22.05 25.30
C ALA A 373 -17.28 22.39 24.37
N GLY A 374 -17.01 22.54 23.08
CA GLY A 374 -17.98 22.95 22.07
C GLY A 374 -18.87 21.81 21.54
N HIS A 375 -19.72 22.15 20.57
CA HIS A 375 -20.57 21.19 19.88
C HIS A 375 -19.76 20.28 18.94
N HIS A 376 -18.72 20.83 18.32
CA HIS A 376 -17.79 20.06 17.49
C HIS A 376 -17.06 18.97 18.30
N PRO A 377 -16.72 17.84 17.68
CA PRO A 377 -15.99 16.75 18.34
C PRO A 377 -14.49 17.04 18.53
N PHE A 378 -14.02 18.22 18.14
CA PHE A 378 -12.61 18.63 18.22
C PHE A 378 -12.46 20.02 18.80
N ASP A 379 -11.29 20.27 19.40
CA ASP A 379 -10.84 21.62 19.73
C ASP A 379 -9.36 21.81 19.42
N PHE A 380 -9.00 23.05 19.09
CA PHE A 380 -7.64 23.43 18.81
C PHE A 380 -6.93 23.88 20.09
N ASN A 381 -5.67 23.48 20.21
CA ASN A 381 -4.75 23.98 21.22
C ASN A 381 -3.51 24.51 20.51
N SER A 382 -3.02 25.68 20.91
CA SER A 382 -1.83 26.26 20.28
C SER A 382 -0.94 26.98 21.28
N GLU A 383 0.34 27.07 20.94
CA GLU A 383 1.29 27.89 21.68
C GLU A 383 2.39 28.40 20.74
N VAL A 384 2.76 29.67 20.89
CA VAL A 384 3.82 30.33 20.12
C VAL A 384 4.98 30.61 21.05
N VAL A 385 6.16 30.08 20.73
CA VAL A 385 7.37 30.27 21.53
C VAL A 385 8.53 30.74 20.66
N ALA A 386 9.55 31.34 21.27
CA ALA A 386 10.82 31.57 20.60
C ALA A 386 11.40 30.21 20.14
N CYS A 387 11.87 30.12 18.90
CA CYS A 387 12.43 28.88 18.39
C CYS A 387 13.77 28.60 19.10
N PRO A 388 13.92 27.46 19.80
CA PRO A 388 15.06 27.28 20.67
C PRO A 388 16.36 26.93 19.94
N TRP A 389 16.27 26.43 18.71
CA TRP A 389 17.44 26.14 17.86
C TRP A 389 17.76 27.27 16.89
N ASN A 390 16.93 28.31 16.84
CA ASN A 390 17.16 29.53 16.06
C ASN A 390 16.44 30.72 16.69
N SER A 391 17.18 31.55 17.43
CA SER A 391 16.62 32.66 18.24
C SER A 391 15.89 33.73 17.43
N ASP A 392 16.14 33.84 16.14
CA ASP A 392 15.49 34.82 15.26
C ASP A 392 14.17 34.29 14.67
N HIS A 393 13.82 33.04 14.96
CA HIS A 393 12.61 32.36 14.53
C HIS A 393 11.66 32.10 15.70
N LEU A 394 10.43 31.71 15.37
CA LEU A 394 9.43 31.23 16.32
C LEU A 394 9.14 29.76 16.06
N LEU A 395 8.76 29.04 17.10
CA LEU A 395 8.19 27.70 17.02
C LEU A 395 6.71 27.80 17.38
N VAL A 396 5.85 27.37 16.48
CA VAL A 396 4.39 27.36 16.69
C VAL A 396 3.95 25.90 16.82
N ARG A 397 3.41 25.56 17.99
CA ARG A 397 2.70 24.29 18.19
C ARG A 397 1.24 24.49 17.88
N LEU A 398 0.70 23.64 17.02
CA LEU A 398 -0.72 23.51 16.78
C LEU A 398 -1.12 22.06 17.07
N ALA A 399 -2.09 21.88 17.93
CA ALA A 399 -2.60 20.57 18.28
C ALA A 399 -4.12 20.52 18.18
N LEU A 400 -4.62 19.33 17.92
CA LEU A 400 -6.03 18.98 17.83
C LEU A 400 -6.33 17.92 18.89
N GLN A 401 -7.30 18.18 19.75
CA GLN A 401 -7.84 17.21 20.70
C GLN A 401 -9.19 16.70 20.18
N GLY A 402 -9.30 15.39 19.95
CA GLY A 402 -10.57 14.72 19.78
C GLY A 402 -11.28 14.50 21.12
N ARG A 403 -12.61 14.63 21.13
CA ARG A 403 -13.42 14.37 22.33
C ARG A 403 -13.13 12.98 22.88
N GLU A 404 -12.77 12.90 24.16
CA GLU A 404 -12.68 11.63 24.85
C GLU A 404 -14.08 11.04 25.09
N ILE A 405 -14.22 9.74 24.84
CA ILE A 405 -15.39 8.97 25.24
C ILE A 405 -14.91 8.05 26.35
N HIS A 406 -15.44 8.25 27.56
CA HIS A 406 -15.14 7.36 28.68
C HIS A 406 -15.60 5.94 28.36
N ALA A 407 -14.81 4.94 28.77
CA ALA A 407 -15.05 3.54 28.45
C ALA A 407 -16.43 3.04 28.88
N GLU A 408 -17.04 3.62 29.91
CA GLU A 408 -18.39 3.29 30.37
C GLU A 408 -19.50 3.82 29.45
N GLN A 409 -19.20 4.84 28.65
CA GLN A 409 -20.13 5.46 27.69
C GLN A 409 -19.91 4.97 26.26
N ALA A 410 -18.80 4.27 26.01
CA ALA A 410 -18.46 3.70 24.73
C ALA A 410 -19.52 2.67 24.28
N PRO A 411 -19.95 2.68 23.01
CA PRO A 411 -20.81 1.62 22.48
C PRO A 411 -20.21 0.22 22.64
N PRO A 412 -21.02 -0.84 22.77
CA PRO A 412 -20.52 -2.22 22.81
C PRO A 412 -19.67 -2.56 21.58
N SER A 413 -18.60 -3.31 21.78
CA SER A 413 -17.67 -3.71 20.72
C SER A 413 -17.83 -5.17 20.32
N ASN A 414 -17.73 -5.45 19.03
CA ASN A 414 -17.60 -6.77 18.43
C ASN A 414 -16.20 -6.85 17.80
N LEU A 415 -15.28 -7.50 18.51
CA LEU A 415 -13.86 -7.57 18.17
C LEU A 415 -13.52 -8.96 17.65
N VAL A 416 -13.13 -9.04 16.37
CA VAL A 416 -12.65 -10.28 15.76
C VAL A 416 -11.14 -10.20 15.58
N PHE A 417 -10.41 -10.98 16.37
CA PHE A 417 -8.96 -11.09 16.21
C PHE A 417 -8.64 -12.07 15.08
N LEU A 418 -7.98 -11.57 14.04
CA LEU A 418 -7.41 -12.36 12.97
C LEU A 418 -5.92 -12.55 13.24
N VAL A 419 -5.54 -13.72 13.74
CA VAL A 419 -4.19 -13.98 14.24
C VAL A 419 -3.40 -14.85 13.27
N ASP A 420 -2.24 -14.33 12.87
CA ASP A 420 -1.20 -15.09 12.18
C ASP A 420 -0.60 -16.13 13.14
N VAL A 421 -0.71 -17.40 12.78
CA VAL A 421 -0.07 -18.51 13.50
C VAL A 421 0.88 -19.28 12.59
N SER A 422 1.40 -18.65 11.54
CA SER A 422 2.40 -19.26 10.65
C SER A 422 3.71 -19.59 11.39
N GLY A 423 4.57 -20.39 10.76
CA GLY A 423 5.88 -20.72 11.32
C GLY A 423 6.77 -19.50 11.63
N SER A 424 6.65 -18.41 10.87
CA SER A 424 7.42 -17.17 11.08
C SER A 424 7.04 -16.48 12.38
N MET A 425 5.79 -16.62 12.83
CA MET A 425 5.29 -16.13 14.12
C MET A 425 5.88 -16.86 15.34
N SER A 426 6.72 -17.89 15.14
CA SER A 426 7.45 -18.52 16.24
C SER A 426 8.44 -17.54 16.90
N GLY A 427 8.44 -17.53 18.24
CA GLY A 427 9.42 -16.82 19.04
C GLY A 427 8.85 -15.86 20.09
N PRO A 428 9.69 -15.45 21.06
CA PRO A 428 9.26 -14.70 22.24
C PRO A 428 8.73 -13.30 21.92
N ASN A 429 9.21 -12.67 20.84
CA ASN A 429 8.83 -11.32 20.43
C ASN A 429 7.73 -11.32 19.34
N LYS A 430 7.10 -12.48 19.07
CA LYS A 430 6.04 -12.65 18.07
C LYS A 430 4.79 -13.25 18.70
N LEU A 431 4.45 -14.53 18.42
CA LEU A 431 3.22 -15.15 18.93
C LEU A 431 3.16 -15.15 20.47
N ASP A 432 4.27 -15.36 21.16
CA ASP A 432 4.29 -15.33 22.64
C ASP A 432 3.99 -13.92 23.17
N LEU A 433 4.55 -12.89 22.53
CA LEU A 433 4.26 -11.50 22.86
C LEU A 433 2.79 -11.21 22.57
N LEU A 434 2.29 -11.55 21.38
CA LEU A 434 0.88 -11.40 21.01
C LEU A 434 -0.07 -12.06 22.01
N LYS A 435 0.20 -13.32 22.42
CA LYS A 435 -0.63 -14.01 23.44
C LYS A 435 -0.66 -13.25 24.76
N ARG A 436 0.48 -12.74 25.22
CA ARG A 436 0.57 -11.93 26.44
C ARG A 436 -0.17 -10.60 26.29
N SER A 437 -0.05 -9.95 25.13
CA SER A 437 -0.73 -8.71 24.76
C SER A 437 -2.25 -8.89 24.76
N LEU A 438 -2.78 -9.90 24.07
CA LEU A 438 -4.22 -10.18 24.03
C LEU A 438 -4.77 -10.50 25.43
N LYS A 439 -4.00 -11.22 26.27
CA LYS A 439 -4.42 -11.50 27.66
C LYS A 439 -4.54 -10.24 28.51
N LYS A 440 -3.73 -9.20 28.24
CA LYS A 440 -3.87 -7.89 28.89
C LYS A 440 -5.16 -7.22 28.45
N LEU A 441 -5.41 -7.20 27.14
CA LEU A 441 -6.66 -6.66 26.58
C LEU A 441 -7.90 -7.34 27.18
N VAL A 442 -7.92 -8.66 27.34
CA VAL A 442 -9.05 -9.40 27.95
C VAL A 442 -9.44 -8.86 29.34
N ASN A 443 -8.51 -8.24 30.08
CA ASN A 443 -8.85 -7.63 31.36
C ASN A 443 -9.73 -6.38 31.20
N GLU A 444 -9.57 -5.65 30.10
CA GLU A 444 -10.28 -4.39 29.80
C GLU A 444 -11.60 -4.61 29.05
N ILE A 445 -11.77 -5.77 28.42
CA ILE A 445 -13.02 -6.11 27.71
C ILE A 445 -14.19 -6.14 28.70
N ARG A 446 -15.27 -5.44 28.34
CA ARG A 446 -16.49 -5.30 29.16
C ARG A 446 -17.43 -6.48 28.95
N SER A 447 -18.41 -6.62 29.83
CA SER A 447 -19.38 -7.71 29.79
C SER A 447 -20.22 -7.76 28.51
N GLU A 448 -20.52 -6.58 27.97
CA GLU A 448 -21.35 -6.33 26.78
C GLU A 448 -20.58 -6.48 25.47
N ASP A 449 -19.25 -6.44 25.51
CA ASP A 449 -18.40 -6.63 24.34
C ASP A 449 -18.40 -8.11 23.91
N GLN A 450 -18.12 -8.37 22.63
CA GLN A 450 -18.00 -9.70 22.03
C GLN A 450 -16.60 -9.89 21.46
N VAL A 451 -16.05 -11.10 21.65
CA VAL A 451 -14.74 -11.48 21.15
C VAL A 451 -14.83 -12.76 20.33
N ALA A 452 -14.26 -12.73 19.14
CA ALA A 452 -13.98 -13.92 18.34
C ALA A 452 -12.49 -14.00 17.99
N LEU A 453 -12.02 -15.23 17.73
CA LEU A 453 -10.62 -15.51 17.38
C LEU A 453 -10.58 -16.38 16.15
N VAL A 454 -10.09 -15.82 15.05
CA VAL A 454 -9.80 -16.48 13.80
C VAL A 454 -8.29 -16.58 13.67
N VAL A 455 -7.80 -17.73 13.23
CA VAL A 455 -6.38 -17.91 12.92
C VAL A 455 -6.20 -18.19 11.44
N TYR A 456 -5.03 -17.82 10.93
CA TYR A 456 -4.58 -18.28 9.62
C TYR A 456 -3.13 -18.77 9.69
N ALA A 457 -2.91 -19.88 9.01
CA ALA A 457 -1.61 -20.43 8.64
C ALA A 457 -1.86 -21.27 7.38
N GLY A 458 -1.54 -22.57 7.35
CA GLY A 458 -1.78 -23.40 6.16
C GLY A 458 -3.27 -23.53 5.78
N ALA A 459 -4.16 -23.18 6.71
CA ALA A 459 -5.59 -23.02 6.51
C ALA A 459 -6.13 -21.92 7.47
N ALA A 460 -7.32 -21.40 7.17
CA ALA A 460 -8.05 -20.51 8.07
C ALA A 460 -8.94 -21.32 9.04
N GLY A 461 -9.04 -20.88 10.30
CA GLY A 461 -9.82 -21.59 11.32
C GLY A 461 -10.39 -20.67 12.38
N LEU A 462 -11.65 -20.94 12.78
CA LEU A 462 -12.30 -20.25 13.89
C LEU A 462 -11.96 -20.96 15.21
N VAL A 463 -11.09 -20.36 16.03
CA VAL A 463 -10.64 -20.91 17.32
C VAL A 463 -11.61 -20.57 18.45
N LEU A 464 -12.19 -19.37 18.39
CA LEU A 464 -13.20 -18.90 19.33
C LEU A 464 -14.36 -18.29 18.55
N LYS A 465 -15.54 -18.91 18.66
CA LYS A 465 -16.80 -18.28 18.24
C LYS A 465 -17.04 -17.03 19.08
N SER A 466 -17.78 -16.06 18.53
CA SER A 466 -18.22 -14.86 19.25
C SER A 466 -18.68 -15.20 20.67
N THR A 467 -17.95 -14.66 21.64
CA THR A 467 -18.05 -14.97 23.06
C THR A 467 -18.14 -13.66 23.84
N PRO A 468 -19.11 -13.50 24.76
CA PRO A 468 -19.23 -12.31 25.58
C PRO A 468 -17.98 -12.07 26.42
N GLY A 469 -17.60 -10.81 26.59
CA GLY A 469 -16.44 -10.40 27.40
C GLY A 469 -16.58 -10.72 28.89
N SER A 470 -17.78 -11.09 29.35
CA SER A 470 -17.98 -11.67 30.69
C SER A 470 -17.34 -13.05 30.86
N ASP A 471 -17.16 -13.83 29.79
CA ASP A 471 -16.51 -15.15 29.81
C ASP A 471 -14.99 -15.02 29.56
N LYS A 472 -14.33 -14.25 30.42
CA LYS A 472 -12.89 -13.95 30.29
C LYS A 472 -12.03 -15.20 30.30
N GLN A 473 -12.43 -16.24 31.04
CA GLN A 473 -11.64 -17.48 31.12
C GLN A 473 -11.64 -18.22 29.78
N LYS A 474 -12.79 -18.39 29.14
CA LYS A 474 -12.88 -19.04 27.82
C LYS A 474 -12.08 -18.31 26.74
N ILE A 475 -12.06 -16.97 26.79
CA ILE A 475 -11.25 -16.16 25.88
C ILE A 475 -9.76 -16.40 26.13
N ARG A 476 -9.31 -16.39 27.39
CA ARG A 476 -7.91 -16.71 27.76
C ARG A 476 -7.50 -18.12 27.32
N ASP A 477 -8.37 -19.10 27.52
CA ASP A 477 -8.12 -20.49 27.13
C ASP A 477 -8.02 -20.64 25.60
N ALA A 478 -8.77 -19.84 24.82
CA ALA A 478 -8.61 -19.79 23.38
C ALA A 478 -7.27 -19.19 22.94
N ILE A 479 -6.85 -18.10 23.58
CA ILE A 479 -5.53 -17.50 23.33
C ILE A 479 -4.41 -18.49 23.68
N ASP A 480 -4.53 -19.21 24.79
CA ASP A 480 -3.51 -20.16 25.24
C ASP A 480 -3.31 -21.34 24.28
N ARG A 481 -4.37 -21.74 23.57
CA ARG A 481 -4.33 -22.79 22.55
C ARG A 481 -3.65 -22.38 21.24
N LEU A 482 -3.34 -21.10 21.04
CA LEU A 482 -2.61 -20.65 19.86
C LEU A 482 -1.19 -21.22 19.84
N THR A 483 -0.82 -21.81 18.71
CA THR A 483 0.49 -22.40 18.43
C THR A 483 0.91 -22.07 17.01
N SER A 484 2.17 -21.73 16.80
CA SER A 484 2.68 -21.45 15.45
C SER A 484 2.98 -22.74 14.67
N GLY A 485 2.71 -22.73 13.37
CA GLY A 485 3.03 -23.81 12.44
C GLY A 485 2.35 -23.69 11.08
N GLY A 486 2.95 -24.29 10.06
CA GLY A 486 2.43 -24.25 8.68
C GLY A 486 2.87 -23.03 7.86
N SER A 487 2.56 -23.05 6.57
CA SER A 487 2.70 -21.91 5.64
C SER A 487 1.59 -20.87 5.86
N THR A 488 1.56 -19.77 5.11
CA THR A 488 0.58 -18.69 5.32
C THR A 488 -0.60 -18.80 4.34
N ALA A 489 -1.85 -18.56 4.78
CA ALA A 489 -3.08 -18.52 3.96
C ALA A 489 -4.00 -17.34 4.39
N GLY A 490 -3.44 -16.12 4.42
CA GLY A 490 -4.09 -14.90 4.92
C GLY A 490 -5.45 -14.52 4.31
N GLY A 491 -5.70 -14.78 3.02
CA GLY A 491 -6.93 -14.41 2.30
C GLY A 491 -8.16 -15.16 2.78
N ALA A 492 -8.07 -16.48 2.95
CA ALA A 492 -9.14 -17.26 3.58
C ALA A 492 -9.35 -16.83 5.06
N GLY A 493 -8.28 -16.40 5.72
CA GLY A 493 -8.31 -15.87 7.08
C GLY A 493 -9.15 -14.60 7.20
N ILE A 494 -8.88 -13.60 6.35
CA ILE A 494 -9.58 -12.31 6.40
C ILE A 494 -11.05 -12.42 5.97
N GLU A 495 -11.36 -13.25 4.97
CA GLU A 495 -12.75 -13.53 4.62
C GLU A 495 -13.51 -14.17 5.77
N LEU A 496 -12.90 -15.14 6.46
CA LEU A 496 -13.50 -15.78 7.63
C LEU A 496 -13.65 -14.80 8.81
N ALA A 497 -12.67 -13.92 9.04
CA ALA A 497 -12.72 -12.90 10.08
C ALA A 497 -13.86 -11.91 9.83
N TYR A 498 -13.97 -11.37 8.61
CA TYR A 498 -15.11 -10.53 8.26
C TYR A 498 -16.41 -11.31 8.38
N LYS A 499 -16.54 -12.49 7.76
CA LYS A 499 -17.76 -13.29 7.92
C LYS A 499 -18.18 -13.45 9.39
N THR A 500 -17.22 -13.74 10.28
CA THR A 500 -17.45 -13.86 11.73
C THR A 500 -17.91 -12.53 12.36
N ALA A 501 -17.30 -11.41 11.96
CA ALA A 501 -17.69 -10.07 12.42
C ALA A 501 -19.12 -9.73 11.99
N GLN A 502 -19.48 -9.99 10.73
CA GLN A 502 -20.83 -9.80 10.18
C GLN A 502 -21.88 -10.67 10.88
N GLU A 503 -21.56 -11.93 11.22
CA GLU A 503 -22.48 -12.83 11.93
C GLU A 503 -22.83 -12.35 13.35
N SER A 504 -21.94 -11.55 13.97
CA SER A 504 -22.13 -10.98 15.31
C SER A 504 -22.25 -9.45 15.28
N PHE A 505 -22.69 -8.89 14.15
CA PHE A 505 -22.68 -7.46 13.91
C PHE A 505 -23.57 -6.68 14.89
N LEU A 506 -22.99 -5.63 15.49
CA LEU A 506 -23.66 -4.71 16.40
C LEU A 506 -24.01 -3.43 15.65
N ARG A 507 -25.31 -3.23 15.34
CA ARG A 507 -25.78 -2.11 14.51
C ARG A 507 -25.38 -0.73 15.00
N GLU A 508 -25.35 -0.53 16.31
CA GLU A 508 -24.92 0.72 16.95
C GLU A 508 -23.66 0.52 17.80
N GLY A 509 -22.95 -0.58 17.57
CA GLY A 509 -21.69 -0.90 18.25
C GLY A 509 -20.47 -0.66 17.37
N ASN A 510 -19.31 -0.90 17.95
CA ASN A 510 -18.04 -0.90 17.23
C ASN A 510 -17.78 -2.30 16.66
N ASN A 511 -17.75 -2.46 15.34
CA ASN A 511 -17.44 -3.75 14.70
C ASN A 511 -16.08 -3.67 14.05
N ARG A 512 -15.13 -4.50 14.50
CA ARG A 512 -13.74 -4.38 14.06
C ARG A 512 -13.05 -5.73 13.96
N VAL A 513 -12.34 -5.91 12.86
CA VAL A 513 -11.33 -6.95 12.70
C VAL A 513 -9.98 -6.37 13.14
N ILE A 514 -9.25 -7.11 13.96
CA ILE A 514 -7.90 -6.76 14.41
C ILE A 514 -6.95 -7.84 13.87
N LEU A 515 -6.21 -7.51 12.82
CA LEU A 515 -5.17 -8.36 12.24
C LEU A 515 -3.91 -8.30 13.11
N ALA A 516 -3.37 -9.45 13.51
CA ALA A 516 -2.09 -9.54 14.21
C ALA A 516 -1.12 -10.44 13.44
N THR A 517 -0.03 -9.87 12.93
CA THR A 517 0.90 -10.56 12.00
C THR A 517 2.34 -10.08 12.19
N ASP A 518 3.32 -10.84 11.67
CA ASP A 518 4.71 -10.39 11.51
C ASP A 518 5.02 -9.81 10.12
N GLY A 519 3.97 -9.57 9.31
CA GLY A 519 4.01 -8.82 8.06
C GLY A 519 3.78 -9.66 6.81
N ASP A 520 3.80 -11.00 6.91
CA ASP A 520 3.63 -11.90 5.76
C ASP A 520 2.15 -12.11 5.39
N PHE A 521 1.41 -11.03 5.17
CA PHE A 521 0.02 -11.10 4.73
C PHE A 521 -0.06 -11.20 3.20
N ASN A 522 0.33 -12.35 2.62
CA ASN A 522 0.48 -12.50 1.16
C ASN A 522 -0.34 -13.60 0.48
N VAL A 523 -1.25 -14.30 1.17
CA VAL A 523 -1.75 -15.57 0.61
C VAL A 523 -3.27 -15.70 0.65
N GLY A 524 -3.96 -15.37 -0.45
CA GLY A 524 -5.30 -15.93 -0.70
C GLY A 524 -6.37 -14.98 -1.24
N VAL A 525 -6.10 -13.67 -1.34
CA VAL A 525 -6.89 -12.78 -2.20
C VAL A 525 -6.06 -12.52 -3.45
N SER A 526 -6.59 -12.88 -4.61
CA SER A 526 -5.95 -12.66 -5.89
C SER A 526 -5.68 -11.15 -6.07
N SER A 527 -4.41 -10.75 -5.98
CA SER A 527 -3.86 -9.38 -5.98
C SER A 527 -4.10 -8.54 -4.71
N GLU A 528 -3.09 -7.72 -4.35
CA GLU A 528 -3.14 -6.72 -3.28
C GLU A 528 -4.34 -5.75 -3.41
N GLN A 529 -4.67 -5.38 -4.66
CA GLN A 529 -5.83 -4.55 -4.97
C GLN A 529 -7.15 -5.23 -4.58
N GLY A 530 -7.29 -6.54 -4.79
CA GLY A 530 -8.48 -7.29 -4.39
C GLY A 530 -8.68 -7.30 -2.86
N LEU A 531 -7.59 -7.36 -2.10
CA LEU A 531 -7.62 -7.28 -0.65
C LEU A 531 -8.06 -5.88 -0.17
N VAL A 532 -7.48 -4.83 -0.76
CA VAL A 532 -7.87 -3.44 -0.47
C VAL A 532 -9.36 -3.22 -0.77
N SER A 533 -9.83 -3.64 -1.95
CA SER A 533 -11.26 -3.52 -2.31
C SER A 533 -12.19 -4.30 -1.38
N LEU A 534 -11.76 -5.47 -0.87
CA LEU A 534 -12.50 -6.20 0.15
C LEU A 534 -12.62 -5.36 1.44
N ILE A 535 -11.50 -4.83 1.92
CA ILE A 535 -11.44 -4.04 3.15
C ILE A 535 -12.31 -2.79 3.02
N GLU A 536 -12.21 -2.04 1.92
CA GLU A 536 -13.02 -0.85 1.65
C GLU A 536 -14.51 -1.18 1.64
N LYS A 537 -14.90 -2.26 0.96
CA LYS A 537 -16.29 -2.74 0.96
C LYS A 537 -16.76 -3.10 2.37
N LYS A 538 -15.93 -3.77 3.17
CA LYS A 538 -16.30 -4.17 4.53
C LYS A 538 -16.39 -2.99 5.49
N ARG A 539 -15.54 -1.99 5.28
CA ARG A 539 -15.64 -0.68 5.93
C ARG A 539 -16.98 0.00 5.62
N GLU A 540 -17.42 0.00 4.35
CA GLU A 540 -18.73 0.55 3.96
C GLU A 540 -19.90 -0.21 4.60
N GLU A 541 -19.74 -1.52 4.82
CA GLU A 541 -20.68 -2.36 5.58
C GLU A 541 -20.61 -2.12 7.11
N GLY A 542 -19.70 -1.24 7.58
CA GLY A 542 -19.56 -0.87 8.98
C GLY A 542 -18.63 -1.77 9.81
N VAL A 543 -17.78 -2.58 9.18
CA VAL A 543 -16.77 -3.41 9.85
C VAL A 543 -15.36 -2.93 9.48
N PHE A 544 -14.68 -2.32 10.45
CA PHE A 544 -13.37 -1.70 10.27
C PHE A 544 -12.21 -2.69 10.44
N LEU A 545 -11.01 -2.33 9.95
CA LEU A 545 -9.78 -3.11 10.12
C LEU A 545 -8.74 -2.32 10.88
N SER A 546 -8.07 -2.94 11.85
CA SER A 546 -6.82 -2.43 12.44
C SER A 546 -5.76 -3.51 12.44
N VAL A 547 -4.50 -3.10 12.43
CA VAL A 547 -3.39 -4.02 12.24
C VAL A 547 -2.36 -3.86 13.36
N LEU A 548 -1.97 -4.99 13.94
CA LEU A 548 -0.94 -5.11 14.98
C LEU A 548 0.25 -5.87 14.39
N GLY A 549 1.36 -5.17 14.15
CA GLY A 549 2.62 -5.75 13.70
C GLY A 549 3.44 -6.31 14.86
N PHE A 550 4.05 -7.47 14.68
CA PHE A 550 4.93 -8.13 15.66
C PHE A 550 6.24 -8.60 15.03
N GLY A 551 7.28 -8.83 15.84
CA GLY A 551 8.55 -9.35 15.33
C GLY A 551 9.49 -8.24 14.84
N HIS A 552 10.39 -8.52 13.90
CA HIS A 552 11.38 -7.55 13.41
C HIS A 552 11.35 -7.47 11.88
N GLY A 553 11.30 -6.26 11.30
CA GLY A 553 11.52 -6.03 9.88
C GLY A 553 10.63 -4.92 9.29
N ASN A 554 11.24 -3.87 8.77
CA ASN A 554 10.53 -2.66 8.31
C ASN A 554 9.83 -2.82 6.94
N TYR A 555 10.13 -3.88 6.18
CA TYR A 555 9.76 -3.94 4.76
C TYR A 555 8.27 -4.21 4.52
N GLN A 556 7.54 -4.74 5.50
CA GLN A 556 6.11 -5.05 5.39
C GLN A 556 5.22 -4.07 6.16
N ASP A 557 5.80 -3.10 6.88
CA ASP A 557 5.08 -2.08 7.65
C ASP A 557 4.21 -1.20 6.75
N LYS A 558 4.74 -0.73 5.62
CA LYS A 558 4.00 0.12 4.68
C LYS A 558 2.74 -0.55 4.12
N LYS A 559 2.80 -1.87 3.92
CA LYS A 559 1.64 -2.63 3.46
C LYS A 559 0.59 -2.71 4.57
N MET A 560 1.02 -2.98 5.79
CA MET A 560 0.12 -3.09 6.94
C MET A 560 -0.53 -1.75 7.29
N GLU A 561 0.22 -0.65 7.17
CA GLU A 561 -0.26 0.73 7.23
C GLU A 561 -1.38 0.92 6.20
N GLN A 562 -1.09 0.69 4.91
CA GLN A 562 -2.09 0.82 3.84
C GLN A 562 -3.37 0.01 4.10
N LEU A 563 -3.26 -1.24 4.55
CA LEU A 563 -4.46 -2.04 4.85
C LEU A 563 -5.29 -1.47 6.01
N ALA A 564 -4.63 -0.91 7.02
CA ALA A 564 -5.31 -0.26 8.14
C ALA A 564 -6.03 1.02 7.67
N ASP A 565 -5.37 1.84 6.87
CA ASP A 565 -5.90 3.10 6.33
C ASP A 565 -7.16 2.85 5.50
N HIS A 566 -7.09 1.91 4.54
CA HIS A 566 -8.24 1.52 3.72
C HIS A 566 -9.39 0.90 4.55
N GLY A 567 -9.09 0.43 5.77
CA GLY A 567 -10.03 -0.15 6.71
C GLY A 567 -10.57 0.79 7.79
N ASN A 568 -10.22 2.08 7.76
CA ASN A 568 -10.52 3.07 8.81
C ASN A 568 -10.08 2.59 10.20
N GLY A 569 -8.83 2.14 10.27
CA GLY A 569 -8.19 1.85 11.53
C GLY A 569 -6.71 2.13 11.48
N ASN A 570 -6.04 1.76 12.58
CA ASN A 570 -4.67 2.16 12.81
C ASN A 570 -3.73 0.97 12.67
N TYR A 571 -2.50 1.24 12.23
CA TYR A 571 -1.38 0.32 12.32
C TYR A 571 -0.57 0.57 13.60
N TYR A 572 -0.33 -0.48 14.38
CA TYR A 572 0.52 -0.42 15.57
C TYR A 572 1.58 -1.50 15.52
N TYR A 573 2.84 -1.11 15.71
CA TYR A 573 3.95 -2.06 15.84
C TYR A 573 4.26 -2.32 17.32
N ILE A 574 4.15 -3.59 17.73
CA ILE A 574 4.31 -4.04 19.11
C ILE A 574 5.65 -4.79 19.24
N ASP A 575 6.65 -4.09 19.81
CA ASP A 575 8.01 -4.60 20.04
C ASP A 575 8.21 -5.20 21.45
N ARG A 576 7.35 -4.84 22.41
CA ARG A 576 7.41 -5.29 23.81
C ARG A 576 6.04 -5.24 24.49
N LEU A 577 5.95 -5.84 25.68
CA LEU A 577 4.68 -5.92 26.42
C LEU A 577 4.17 -4.54 26.87
N GLN A 578 5.06 -3.61 27.24
CA GLN A 578 4.68 -2.25 27.61
C GLN A 578 4.05 -1.49 26.43
N GLU A 579 4.56 -1.72 25.21
CA GLU A 579 3.97 -1.14 23.99
C GLU A 579 2.59 -1.72 23.74
N ALA A 580 2.44 -3.04 23.93
CA ALA A 580 1.13 -3.68 23.83
C ALA A 580 0.13 -3.16 24.85
N GLU A 581 0.56 -2.90 26.09
CA GLU A 581 -0.29 -2.31 27.12
C GLU A 581 -0.71 -0.89 26.71
N ARG A 582 0.22 -0.04 26.25
CA ARG A 582 -0.12 1.30 25.73
C ARG A 582 -1.16 1.22 24.61
N VAL A 583 -0.91 0.40 23.59
CA VAL A 583 -1.79 0.29 22.42
C VAL A 583 -3.13 -0.33 22.78
N LEU A 584 -3.14 -1.51 23.41
CA LEU A 584 -4.38 -2.27 23.61
C LEU A 584 -5.22 -1.77 24.79
N VAL A 585 -4.60 -1.20 25.82
CA VAL A 585 -5.30 -0.75 27.04
C VAL A 585 -5.56 0.74 27.00
N SER A 586 -4.54 1.56 26.69
CA SER A 586 -4.67 3.01 26.74
C SER A 586 -5.25 3.62 25.47
N GLU A 587 -4.85 3.14 24.29
CA GLU A 587 -5.33 3.70 23.01
C GLU A 587 -6.64 3.02 22.58
N MET A 588 -6.66 1.69 22.44
CA MET A 588 -7.80 0.98 21.85
C MET A 588 -9.10 1.02 22.69
N GLY A 589 -9.05 1.40 23.97
CA GLY A 589 -10.27 1.59 24.77
C GLY A 589 -11.14 2.78 24.33
N GLY A 590 -10.52 3.81 23.74
CA GLY A 590 -11.21 5.03 23.28
C GLY A 590 -11.09 5.27 21.77
N THR A 591 -9.92 5.02 21.17
CA THR A 591 -9.63 5.42 19.78
C THR A 591 -10.33 4.57 18.71
N LEU A 592 -10.90 3.42 19.08
CA LEU A 592 -11.62 2.56 18.12
C LEU A 592 -12.96 3.17 17.68
N HIS A 593 -13.46 4.17 18.41
CA HIS A 593 -14.67 4.92 18.06
C HIS A 593 -14.31 6.11 17.19
N THR A 594 -14.54 5.99 15.88
CA THR A 594 -14.39 7.10 14.94
C THR A 594 -15.38 8.22 15.29
N ILE A 595 -14.86 9.42 15.58
CA ILE A 595 -15.67 10.62 15.86
C ILE A 595 -15.68 11.61 14.67
N ALA A 596 -14.72 11.49 13.74
CA ALA A 596 -14.85 12.08 12.40
C ALA A 596 -14.04 11.32 11.35
N LYS A 597 -14.38 11.58 10.09
CA LYS A 597 -13.72 11.09 8.88
C LYS A 597 -13.22 12.26 8.05
N ASP A 598 -12.27 11.96 7.16
CA ASP A 598 -11.73 12.91 6.18
C ASP A 598 -11.31 14.24 6.83
N VAL A 599 -10.46 14.14 7.85
CA VAL A 599 -10.05 15.29 8.64
C VAL A 599 -8.83 15.95 8.00
N LYS A 600 -9.02 17.18 7.53
CA LYS A 600 -7.99 17.98 6.84
C LYS A 600 -7.64 19.20 7.66
N LEU A 601 -6.36 19.54 7.74
CA LEU A 601 -5.88 20.80 8.28
C LEU A 601 -5.35 21.69 7.16
N GLN A 602 -5.73 22.97 7.18
CA GLN A 602 -5.14 24.01 6.34
C GLN A 602 -4.81 25.23 7.17
N ILE A 603 -3.53 25.58 7.18
CA ILE A 603 -2.98 26.72 7.92
C ILE A 603 -2.75 27.87 6.96
N GLN A 604 -3.18 29.06 7.34
CA GLN A 604 -2.88 30.30 6.61
C GLN A 604 -2.13 31.25 7.53
N PHE A 605 -0.92 31.64 7.15
CA PHE A 605 -0.09 32.54 7.95
C PHE A 605 -0.43 34.00 7.68
N ASN A 606 -0.32 34.85 8.71
CA ASN A 606 -0.49 36.29 8.55
C ASN A 606 0.76 36.90 7.87
N PRO A 607 0.66 37.38 6.62
CA PRO A 607 1.82 37.90 5.87
C PRO A 607 2.42 39.17 6.48
N GLU A 608 1.68 39.90 7.32
CA GLU A 608 2.21 41.08 8.02
C GLU A 608 3.11 40.72 9.21
N LYS A 609 3.02 39.47 9.69
CA LYS A 609 3.76 38.97 10.86
C LYS A 609 4.78 37.91 10.51
N VAL A 610 4.50 37.11 9.48
CA VAL A 610 5.27 35.94 9.10
C VAL A 610 5.77 36.08 7.66
N SER A 611 7.09 36.16 7.49
CA SER A 611 7.70 36.22 6.15
C SER A 611 7.83 34.83 5.53
N ALA A 612 8.10 33.80 6.35
CA ALA A 612 8.19 32.42 5.91
C ALA A 612 7.87 31.43 7.02
N TYR A 613 7.59 30.19 6.64
CA TYR A 613 7.30 29.10 7.58
C TYR A 613 7.83 27.76 7.04
N ARG A 614 7.96 26.78 7.93
CA ARG A 614 8.37 25.41 7.63
C ARG A 614 7.62 24.44 8.54
N LEU A 615 6.87 23.51 7.95
CA LEU A 615 6.24 22.40 8.68
C LEU A 615 7.32 21.38 9.08
N ILE A 616 7.43 21.05 10.37
CA ILE A 616 8.41 20.09 10.87
C ILE A 616 7.80 18.68 10.86
N GLY A 617 8.37 17.78 10.06
CA GLY A 617 7.79 16.46 9.78
C GLY A 617 6.69 16.55 8.72
N TYR A 618 5.81 15.54 8.68
CA TYR A 618 4.64 15.45 7.79
C TYR A 618 4.98 15.42 6.28
N GLU A 619 6.21 15.10 5.90
CA GLU A 619 6.67 15.27 4.51
C GLU A 619 5.90 14.37 3.51
N ASN A 620 5.33 13.26 3.98
CA ASN A 620 4.48 12.34 3.21
C ASN A 620 2.96 12.57 3.40
N ARG A 621 2.57 13.59 4.16
CA ARG A 621 1.16 13.90 4.50
C ARG A 621 0.73 15.28 4.01
N VAL A 622 1.61 16.02 3.34
CA VAL A 622 1.28 17.29 2.67
C VAL A 622 0.25 17.04 1.56
N LEU A 623 -0.79 17.87 1.55
CA LEU A 623 -1.82 17.90 0.52
C LEU A 623 -1.74 19.22 -0.26
N ALA A 624 -2.30 19.25 -1.48
CA ALA A 624 -2.42 20.50 -2.19
C ALA A 624 -3.43 21.43 -1.48
N ALA A 625 -3.28 22.75 -1.62
CA ALA A 625 -4.16 23.72 -0.98
C ALA A 625 -5.61 23.55 -1.44
N ARG A 626 -5.82 23.23 -2.72
CA ARG A 626 -7.13 22.92 -3.31
C ARG A 626 -7.79 21.68 -2.70
N ASP A 627 -7.00 20.69 -2.28
CA ASP A 627 -7.50 19.43 -1.72
C ASP A 627 -8.23 19.66 -0.38
N PHE A 628 -7.97 20.80 0.30
CA PHE A 628 -8.68 21.16 1.53
C PHE A 628 -10.19 21.31 1.33
N ASN A 629 -10.67 21.70 0.15
CA ASN A 629 -12.10 21.88 -0.13
C ASN A 629 -12.70 20.71 -0.92
N ASP A 630 -11.90 19.71 -1.28
CA ASP A 630 -12.32 18.56 -2.06
C ASP A 630 -12.75 17.41 -1.12
N ASP A 631 -14.07 17.23 -0.94
CA ASP A 631 -14.65 16.13 -0.15
C ASP A 631 -14.43 14.74 -0.79
N THR A 632 -13.84 14.64 -1.98
CA THR A 632 -13.45 13.35 -2.58
C THR A 632 -12.04 12.89 -2.20
N LYS A 633 -11.21 13.80 -1.68
CA LYS A 633 -9.90 13.45 -1.12
C LYS A 633 -10.11 12.84 0.25
N ASP A 634 -9.51 11.69 0.49
CA ASP A 634 -9.43 11.12 1.83
C ASP A 634 -8.22 11.69 2.56
N ALA A 635 -8.37 12.05 3.83
CA ALA A 635 -7.34 12.66 4.66
C ALA A 635 -7.28 12.07 6.09
N GLY A 636 -7.87 10.88 6.27
CA GLY A 636 -7.78 10.10 7.48
C GLY A 636 -8.90 10.36 8.49
N GLU A 637 -8.98 9.46 9.47
CA GLU A 637 -9.98 9.45 10.52
C GLU A 637 -9.44 9.91 11.86
N LEU A 638 -10.32 10.48 12.69
CA LEU A 638 -10.02 10.77 14.08
C LEU A 638 -10.90 9.92 15.00
N GLY A 639 -10.25 9.11 15.83
CA GLY A 639 -10.89 8.32 16.89
C GLY A 639 -11.09 9.13 18.17
N ALA A 640 -12.01 8.71 19.04
CA ALA A 640 -12.25 9.40 20.30
C ALA A 640 -10.97 9.48 21.16
N GLY A 641 -10.70 10.67 21.70
CA GLY A 641 -9.48 10.97 22.46
C GLY A 641 -8.19 11.00 21.63
N HIS A 642 -8.24 10.81 20.31
CA HIS A 642 -7.05 10.90 19.47
C HIS A 642 -6.55 12.35 19.41
N GLN A 643 -5.24 12.51 19.54
CA GLN A 643 -4.53 13.78 19.54
C GLN A 643 -3.62 13.86 18.32
N VAL A 644 -3.60 15.02 17.68
CA VAL A 644 -2.66 15.29 16.59
C VAL A 644 -1.95 16.60 16.86
N THR A 645 -0.62 16.59 16.82
CA THR A 645 0.25 17.74 17.06
C THR A 645 1.14 17.98 15.87
N ALA A 646 1.12 19.21 15.37
CA ALA A 646 2.01 19.73 14.34
C ALA A 646 2.87 20.87 14.88
N LEU A 647 4.07 21.01 14.32
CA LEU A 647 5.00 22.08 14.64
C LEU A 647 5.38 22.85 13.38
N TYR A 648 5.39 24.17 13.49
CA TYR A 648 5.95 25.06 12.48
C TYR A 648 7.11 25.84 13.03
N GLU A 649 8.22 25.85 12.30
CA GLU A 649 9.24 26.89 12.45
C GLU A 649 8.85 28.07 11.57
N VAL A 650 8.76 29.25 12.17
CA VAL A 650 8.18 30.47 11.58
C VAL A 650 9.22 31.57 11.62
N VAL A 651 9.44 32.22 10.47
CA VAL A 651 10.31 33.39 10.33
C VAL A 651 9.45 34.65 10.45
N PRO A 652 9.64 35.47 11.50
CA PRO A 652 8.92 36.73 11.64
C PRO A 652 9.34 37.73 10.56
N VAL A 653 8.41 38.60 10.16
CA VAL A 653 8.74 39.77 9.33
C VAL A 653 9.76 40.64 10.08
N GLY A 654 10.81 41.04 9.36
CA GLY A 654 11.92 41.83 9.92
C GLY A 654 13.03 41.00 10.60
N SER A 655 13.00 39.67 10.48
CA SER A 655 14.13 38.82 10.90
C SER A 655 15.37 39.09 10.04
N ASP A 656 16.54 39.24 10.67
CA ASP A 656 17.82 39.53 10.01
C ASP A 656 18.49 38.27 9.42
N VAL A 657 18.00 37.08 9.76
CA VAL A 657 18.54 35.80 9.28
C VAL A 657 17.91 35.41 7.95
N GLY A 658 18.75 35.27 6.93
CA GLY A 658 18.32 34.77 5.62
C GLY A 658 17.90 33.30 5.68
N TYR A 659 16.77 32.98 5.04
CA TYR A 659 16.30 31.62 4.81
C TYR A 659 16.34 31.30 3.32
N THR A 660 16.52 30.02 2.97
CA THR A 660 16.39 29.56 1.58
C THR A 660 14.95 29.10 1.35
N VAL A 661 14.25 29.79 0.44
CA VAL A 661 12.92 29.37 0.01
C VAL A 661 13.05 28.11 -0.82
N ASP A 662 12.39 27.06 -0.35
CA ASP A 662 12.13 25.89 -1.15
C ASP A 662 11.02 26.24 -2.17
N THR A 663 11.27 25.96 -3.45
CA THR A 663 10.31 26.18 -4.55
C THR A 663 9.81 24.89 -5.19
N ALA A 664 10.30 23.71 -4.76
CA ALA A 664 10.10 22.44 -5.45
C ALA A 664 8.64 21.96 -5.50
N LYS A 665 7.76 22.48 -4.64
CA LYS A 665 6.33 22.13 -4.56
C LYS A 665 5.41 23.35 -4.54
N GLY A 666 5.83 24.49 -5.10
CA GLY A 666 5.14 25.78 -4.92
C GLY A 666 3.66 25.83 -5.30
N GLU A 667 3.18 24.97 -6.22
CA GLU A 667 1.77 24.90 -6.63
C GLU A 667 0.86 24.23 -5.59
N ASP A 668 1.39 23.28 -4.80
CA ASP A 668 0.61 22.57 -3.78
C ASP A 668 0.20 23.49 -2.61
N TYR A 669 0.74 24.70 -2.52
CA TYR A 669 0.53 25.62 -1.38
C TYR A 669 -0.22 26.89 -1.80
N LYS A 670 -0.80 26.90 -3.01
CA LYS A 670 -1.56 28.04 -3.55
C LYS A 670 -2.98 27.63 -3.90
N LEU A 671 -3.90 28.56 -3.69
CA LEU A 671 -5.23 28.50 -4.25
C LEU A 671 -5.30 29.39 -5.47
N ASP A 672 -6.22 29.08 -6.38
CA ASP A 672 -6.62 30.05 -7.39
C ASP A 672 -7.23 31.26 -6.68
N LYS A 673 -7.00 32.48 -7.20
CA LYS A 673 -7.51 33.72 -6.59
C LYS A 673 -9.03 33.72 -6.36
N SER A 674 -9.77 32.94 -7.15
CA SER A 674 -11.22 32.76 -7.00
C SER A 674 -11.62 31.86 -5.83
N GLU A 675 -10.71 31.03 -5.33
CA GLU A 675 -10.88 30.10 -4.20
C GLU A 675 -10.30 30.65 -2.90
N GLU A 676 -9.46 31.69 -2.97
CA GLU A 676 -8.96 32.39 -1.80
C GLU A 676 -10.11 33.04 -1.03
N VAL A 677 -10.31 32.60 0.21
CA VAL A 677 -11.23 33.26 1.15
C VAL A 677 -10.47 34.40 1.83
N PRO A 678 -10.93 35.67 1.72
CA PRO A 678 -10.30 36.78 2.42
C PRO A 678 -10.38 36.53 3.94
N VAL A 679 -9.23 36.52 4.59
CA VAL A 679 -9.13 36.44 6.05
C VAL A 679 -8.75 37.81 6.57
N LEU A 680 -9.56 38.33 7.49
CA LEU A 680 -9.24 39.54 8.23
C LEU A 680 -8.44 39.13 9.47
N PHE A 681 -7.11 39.08 9.33
CA PHE A 681 -6.23 39.02 10.49
C PHE A 681 -6.29 40.32 11.27
N THR A 682 -6.30 40.22 12.60
CA THR A 682 -6.01 41.34 13.48
C THR A 682 -4.50 41.52 13.64
N SER A 683 -4.07 42.63 14.22
CA SER A 683 -2.65 42.89 14.54
C SER A 683 -2.04 41.88 15.51
N ASN A 684 -2.86 41.05 16.16
CA ASN A 684 -2.45 40.11 17.19
C ASN A 684 -2.46 38.66 16.69
N ASP A 685 -2.90 38.39 15.46
CA ASP A 685 -2.98 37.02 14.95
C ASP A 685 -1.73 36.67 14.17
N ILE A 686 -1.13 35.50 14.46
CA ILE A 686 0.04 35.00 13.73
C ILE A 686 -0.36 34.10 12.56
N LEU A 687 -1.44 33.32 12.73
CA LEU A 687 -1.98 32.43 11.72
C LEU A 687 -3.46 32.10 11.97
N LEU A 688 -4.12 31.59 10.95
CA LEU A 688 -5.45 30.98 10.99
C LEU A 688 -5.31 29.49 10.72
N ALA A 689 -5.71 28.66 11.69
CA ALA A 689 -5.88 27.23 11.50
C ALA A 689 -7.31 26.94 11.04
N ARG A 690 -7.45 26.13 10.00
CA ARG A 690 -8.73 25.63 9.52
C ARG A 690 -8.74 24.11 9.55
N LEU A 691 -9.82 23.54 10.05
CA LEU A 691 -10.07 22.12 10.04
C LEU A 691 -11.35 21.82 9.28
N ARG A 692 -11.27 20.88 8.36
CA ARG A 692 -12.44 20.34 7.67
C ARG A 692 -12.60 18.88 8.08
N TYR A 693 -13.83 18.45 8.35
CA TYR A 693 -14.11 17.07 8.78
C TYR A 693 -15.53 16.64 8.39
N LYS A 694 -15.77 15.33 8.28
CA LYS A 694 -17.10 14.74 8.14
C LYS A 694 -17.51 14.03 9.42
N GLU A 695 -18.79 14.12 9.80
CA GLU A 695 -19.33 13.23 10.83
C GLU A 695 -19.23 11.77 10.36
N PRO A 696 -19.13 10.77 11.26
CA PRO A 696 -18.89 9.38 10.87
C PRO A 696 -19.89 8.79 9.87
N LYS A 697 -21.11 9.34 9.79
CA LYS A 697 -22.19 8.89 8.90
C LYS A 697 -22.48 9.85 7.74
N ASP A 698 -21.87 11.03 7.74
CA ASP A 698 -22.16 12.07 6.75
C ASP A 698 -21.16 12.02 5.60
N SER A 699 -21.60 12.48 4.42
CA SER A 699 -20.76 12.57 3.22
C SER A 699 -20.29 14.00 2.91
N VAL A 700 -20.80 15.00 3.65
CA VAL A 700 -20.48 16.41 3.47
C VAL A 700 -19.67 16.90 4.66
N SER A 701 -18.62 17.66 4.39
CA SER A 701 -17.76 18.17 5.45
C SER A 701 -18.26 19.45 6.12
N GLN A 702 -17.84 19.64 7.37
CA GLN A 702 -17.98 20.84 8.18
C GLN A 702 -16.63 21.55 8.30
N LEU A 703 -16.66 22.87 8.47
CA LEU A 703 -15.46 23.71 8.62
C LEU A 703 -15.41 24.31 10.03
N ILE A 704 -14.26 24.16 10.69
CA ILE A 704 -13.89 24.84 11.93
C ILE A 704 -12.72 25.78 11.64
N GLN A 705 -12.73 26.95 12.26
CA GLN A 705 -11.69 27.96 12.12
C GLN A 705 -11.20 28.42 13.49
N TYR A 706 -9.89 28.59 13.63
CA TYR A 706 -9.25 28.96 14.88
C TYR A 706 -8.09 29.93 14.62
N LEU A 707 -8.20 31.15 15.16
CA LEU A 707 -7.13 32.15 15.10
C LEU A 707 -6.12 31.88 16.21
N VAL A 708 -4.84 31.86 15.85
CA VAL A 708 -3.73 31.73 16.80
C VAL A 708 -3.13 33.10 17.04
N LEU A 709 -3.06 33.49 18.31
CA LEU A 709 -2.51 34.77 18.74
C LEU A 709 -0.97 34.74 18.77
N ASP A 710 -0.34 35.87 18.47
CA ASP A 710 1.10 36.12 18.56
C ASP A 710 1.54 36.37 20.02
N GLU A 711 1.28 35.39 20.90
CA GLU A 711 1.65 35.43 22.33
C GLU A 711 3.01 34.76 22.58
N ARG A 712 4.07 35.40 22.08
CA ARG A 712 5.45 34.86 22.13
C ARG A 712 5.92 34.68 23.58
N LYS A 713 6.35 33.46 23.91
CA LYS A 713 6.99 33.12 25.19
C LYS A 713 8.35 32.47 24.96
N SER A 714 9.18 32.39 26.00
CA SER A 714 10.32 31.47 25.95
C SER A 714 9.85 30.01 25.99
N VAL A 715 10.66 29.07 25.50
CA VAL A 715 10.37 27.63 25.64
C VAL A 715 10.35 27.24 27.12
N GLU A 716 11.12 27.91 27.95
CA GLU A 716 11.17 27.71 29.40
C GLU A 716 9.83 28.04 30.08
N GLU A 717 9.13 29.08 29.63
CA GLU A 717 7.81 29.51 30.14
C GLU A 717 6.62 28.77 29.50
N ALA A 718 6.86 27.98 28.47
CA ALA A 718 5.83 27.28 27.72
C ALA A 718 5.11 26.20 28.57
N SER A 719 4.02 25.65 28.05
CA SER A 719 3.39 24.48 28.67
C SER A 719 4.32 23.27 28.73
N GLU A 720 4.05 22.33 29.65
CA GLU A 720 4.78 21.05 29.71
C GLU A 720 4.72 20.30 28.38
N SER A 721 3.54 20.29 27.74
CA SER A 721 3.32 19.71 26.41
C SER A 721 4.22 20.36 25.35
N THR A 722 4.28 21.70 25.28
CA THR A 722 5.16 22.39 24.31
C THR A 722 6.63 22.10 24.56
N ARG A 723 7.09 22.08 25.83
CA ARG A 723 8.48 21.70 26.16
C ARG A 723 8.80 20.28 25.72
N PHE A 724 7.89 19.33 25.95
CA PHE A 724 8.11 17.93 25.61
C PHE A 724 8.11 17.68 24.10
N VAL A 725 7.14 18.22 23.37
CA VAL A 725 7.09 18.16 21.89
C VAL A 725 8.36 18.75 21.28
N THR A 726 8.81 19.89 21.80
CA THR A 726 10.04 20.57 21.36
C THR A 726 11.28 19.67 21.54
N ALA A 727 11.38 18.97 22.69
CA ALA A 727 12.46 18.01 22.94
C ALA A 727 12.46 16.87 21.91
N ILE A 728 11.29 16.29 21.62
CA ILE A 728 11.16 15.18 20.67
C ILE A 728 11.52 15.64 19.24
N ALA A 729 10.99 16.78 18.81
CA ALA A 729 11.28 17.33 17.48
C ALA A 729 12.77 17.63 17.31
N GLY A 730 13.36 18.22 18.34
CA GLY A 730 14.80 18.45 18.42
C GLY A 730 15.63 17.17 18.30
N TRP A 731 15.24 16.13 19.05
CA TRP A 731 15.90 14.83 18.99
C TRP A 731 15.78 14.17 17.62
N GLY A 732 14.59 14.20 17.02
CA GLY A 732 14.36 13.73 15.67
C GLY A 732 15.25 14.45 14.64
N MET A 733 15.38 15.77 14.75
CA MET A 733 16.29 16.56 13.89
C MET A 733 17.77 16.19 14.07
N LEU A 734 18.23 15.91 15.29
CA LEU A 734 19.59 15.42 15.51
C LEU A 734 19.82 14.02 14.93
N LEU A 735 18.90 13.09 15.18
CA LEU A 735 18.99 11.71 14.69
C LEU A 735 19.03 11.63 13.16
N ARG A 736 18.25 12.47 12.47
CA ARG A 736 18.23 12.53 11.00
C ARG A 736 19.37 13.35 10.39
N GLY A 737 20.16 14.05 11.21
CA GLY A 737 21.20 14.97 10.73
C GLY A 737 20.65 16.19 9.99
N SER A 738 19.47 16.70 10.42
CA SER A 738 18.73 17.76 9.74
C SER A 738 19.56 19.01 9.46
N ALA A 739 19.37 19.61 8.29
CA ALA A 739 19.98 20.89 7.92
C ALA A 739 19.44 22.06 8.77
N TYR A 740 18.28 21.88 9.41
CA TYR A 740 17.59 22.90 10.20
C TYR A 740 17.74 22.69 11.71
N ARG A 741 18.59 21.76 12.16
CA ARG A 741 18.84 21.50 13.58
C ARG A 741 19.38 22.71 14.35
N GLY A 742 19.87 23.73 13.65
CA GLY A 742 20.37 24.97 14.24
C GLY A 742 21.44 24.71 15.30
N THR A 743 21.27 25.31 16.46
CA THR A 743 22.19 25.21 17.60
C THR A 743 21.83 24.13 18.62
N ILE A 744 20.90 23.23 18.30
CA ILE A 744 20.38 22.27 19.27
C ILE A 744 21.44 21.26 19.75
N THR A 745 21.44 20.97 21.05
CA THR A 745 22.27 19.92 21.66
C THR A 745 21.42 18.86 22.37
N TYR A 746 22.01 17.69 22.67
CA TYR A 746 21.33 16.69 23.49
C TYR A 746 21.03 17.19 24.92
N ASP A 747 21.82 18.11 25.46
CA ASP A 747 21.58 18.67 26.78
C ASP A 747 20.36 19.61 26.80
N ASP A 748 20.16 20.38 25.73
CA ASP A 748 18.94 21.18 25.56
C ASP A 748 17.70 20.29 25.51
N ILE A 749 17.76 19.23 24.69
CA ILE A 749 16.68 18.23 24.55
C ILE A 749 16.35 17.59 25.91
N LEU A 750 17.37 17.14 26.65
CA LEU A 750 17.18 16.56 27.98
C LEU A 750 16.62 17.59 28.97
N GLY A 751 17.04 18.86 28.87
CA GLY A 751 16.54 19.96 29.67
C GLY A 751 15.04 20.21 29.46
N TRP A 752 14.61 20.36 28.20
CA TRP A 752 13.19 20.55 27.87
C TRP A 752 12.37 19.30 28.18
N GLY A 753 12.88 18.12 27.84
CA GLY A 753 12.19 16.85 28.09
C GLY A 753 11.95 16.59 29.58
N LYS A 754 12.93 16.87 30.45
CA LYS A 754 12.78 16.75 31.92
C LYS A 754 11.74 17.73 32.47
N ARG A 755 11.72 18.98 31.97
CA ARG A 755 10.74 20.01 32.37
C ARG A 755 9.36 19.86 31.72
N GLY A 756 9.25 19.04 30.68
CA GLY A 756 8.01 18.70 29.99
C GLY A 756 7.49 17.31 30.34
N LEU A 757 8.11 16.60 31.30
CA LEU A 757 7.80 15.20 31.56
C LEU A 757 6.32 14.97 31.89
N GLY A 758 5.71 15.85 32.67
CA GLY A 758 4.28 15.80 33.04
C GLY A 758 3.84 14.43 33.57
N THR A 759 2.58 14.07 33.32
CA THR A 759 2.05 12.74 33.64
C THR A 759 2.63 11.67 32.72
N ASP A 760 3.18 10.60 33.32
CA ASP A 760 3.84 9.50 32.59
C ASP A 760 3.41 8.13 33.16
N ALA A 761 2.12 7.82 33.06
CA ALA A 761 1.51 6.64 33.68
C ALA A 761 2.14 5.30 33.24
N ASN A 762 2.67 5.26 32.01
CA ASN A 762 3.26 4.07 31.39
C ASN A 762 4.80 4.15 31.27
N GLY A 763 5.43 5.21 31.79
CA GLY A 763 6.89 5.37 31.79
C GLY A 763 7.52 5.67 30.42
N SER A 764 6.70 5.95 29.40
CA SER A 764 7.14 6.15 28.02
C SER A 764 7.93 7.45 27.86
N ARG A 765 7.52 8.52 28.55
CA ARG A 765 8.20 9.81 28.48
C ARG A 765 9.56 9.78 29.18
N LYS A 766 9.65 9.04 30.28
CA LYS A 766 10.93 8.78 30.94
C LYS A 766 11.87 7.93 30.08
N GLU A 767 11.36 6.89 29.44
CA GLU A 767 12.13 6.06 28.49
C GLU A 767 12.68 6.90 27.34
N PHE A 768 11.91 7.86 26.81
CA PHE A 768 12.42 8.82 25.83
C PHE A 768 13.69 9.53 26.30
N LEU A 769 13.72 10.03 27.54
CA LEU A 769 14.92 10.70 28.08
C LEU A 769 16.11 9.75 28.16
N GLU A 770 15.88 8.49 28.55
CA GLU A 770 16.92 7.46 28.59
C GLU A 770 17.44 7.13 27.18
N LEU A 771 16.57 7.12 26.17
CA LEU A 771 16.95 6.94 24.78
C LEU A 771 17.76 8.13 24.25
N VAL A 772 17.40 9.37 24.59
CA VAL A 772 18.19 10.57 24.25
C VAL A 772 19.59 10.49 24.85
N GLU A 773 19.71 10.13 26.14
CA GLU A 773 21.02 9.93 26.79
C GLU A 773 21.83 8.81 26.12
N ARG A 774 21.16 7.75 25.69
CA ARG A 774 21.80 6.65 24.98
C ARG A 774 22.29 7.09 23.60
N THR A 775 21.51 7.87 22.86
CA THR A 775 21.93 8.46 21.58
C THR A 775 23.16 9.35 21.79
N LYS A 776 23.16 10.25 22.79
CA LYS A 776 24.30 11.09 23.14
C LYS A 776 25.59 10.28 23.38
N LYS A 777 25.48 9.14 24.08
CA LYS A 777 26.60 8.23 24.31
C LYS A 777 27.08 7.55 23.02
N LEU A 778 26.16 7.15 22.14
CA LEU A 778 26.48 6.48 20.87
C LEU A 778 27.13 7.43 19.86
N THR A 779 26.76 8.72 19.85
CA THR A 779 27.36 9.73 18.96
C THR A 779 28.71 10.24 19.45
N GLY A 780 29.17 9.82 20.64
CA GLY A 780 30.47 10.19 21.17
C GLY A 780 30.55 11.59 21.78
N GLU A 781 29.41 12.27 21.98
CA GLU A 781 29.31 13.49 22.77
C GLU A 781 29.42 13.12 24.26
N ARG A 782 30.63 12.78 24.70
CA ARG A 782 30.92 12.59 26.13
C ARG A 782 30.70 13.91 26.85
N GLU A 783 30.10 13.82 28.05
CA GLU A 783 30.14 14.89 29.04
C GLU A 783 31.55 15.47 29.08
N SER A 784 31.69 16.78 28.84
CA SER A 784 32.79 17.50 29.45
C SER A 784 32.56 17.41 30.95
N MET A 785 33.04 16.32 31.56
CA MET A 785 33.38 16.31 32.97
C MET A 785 34.32 17.49 33.14
N SER A 786 33.78 18.60 33.64
CA SER A 786 34.53 19.71 34.17
C SER A 786 35.46 19.15 35.24
N GLY A 787 36.70 18.87 34.85
CA GLY A 787 37.75 18.49 35.78
C GLY A 787 38.19 19.73 36.54
N LEU A 788 37.73 19.85 37.78
CA LEU A 788 38.47 20.11 39.03
C LEU A 788 37.53 20.63 40.12
#